data_AF-A0A2E8GY14-F1
#
_entry.id   AF-A0A2E8GY14-F1
#
_cell.length_a   1.000
_cell.length_b   1.000
_cell.length_c   1.000
_cell.angle_alpha   90.00
_cell.angle_beta   90.00
_cell.angle_gamma   90.00
#
_symmetry.space_group_name_H-M   'P 1'
#
loop_
_entity.id
_entity.type
_entity.pdbx_description
1 polymer ?
#
loop_
_entity_poly.entity_id
_entity_poly.type
_entity_poly.pdbx_seq_one_letter_code
_entity_poly.pdbx_strand_id
1 'polypeptide(L)'
;MEQALDALEAQRETLGDAAVEAAQAGLRLKLAQVLAAERPSPQASTPDVDDSPARAPGGGHGPQTYAGDHRTNTGMYEGDIAHAEVNAAISASEKVVLFGQQTRLRSRRLMTDERLSRIQPGHRLSKFFYGGVRQLPERLLDALLAKKVSVTLVRGRDLLVFHDRRRHQSFHTGRTRRTIYLPEPILEHAYQMGYDYWAIAEILIQESWPLLDYILLLEMIERCQVAYEDRWTLGYSFLREGLRAHNKHMRDLSDDYQDLEVGLRKGDEMGVFLDTYMGRLCELDRSIVGRDPHDVAGEIYKDEWERFSGRAKLDEVATLNSFPTYFMIDRDIVHPAAFHRADQLGQPVDPRTAEDAIHDLWDETRFKSSLSVRTEELLELLIALGAPGIRAFLMAVSFRYSAAGSLGSDGPMLDLNRYGMVDIFRGRIQSYSGSGLSEVPGSIGYDLRQLQQYYVAARRAAYFEDLRQLPREALQEQAHGIRETLSLIVDETVSLDRAQELKGQIVTSRDLTGLLDAVEMAVKPESDESERQHMSGLLYKLDEHPLYHERFLPGATQLNDGQLPGPPSIRPEVQRLHGFMPERYFELSSDPADLGWFLAQFRDTDENDAYNRLLFTWAAAILVRYDNSEDYGDMCSQIVILGEYAVPPLEEITASEVYYASEGRGRILKAAQVLLPRLPDCPRTLRTEWSGEIARRRGLELEPGG
;
A
#
# COMPACT_ATOMS: atom_id res chain seq x y z
N MET A 1 -10.21 44.01 11.68
CA MET A 1 -9.44 42.81 12.09
C MET A 1 -7.96 43.11 12.23
N GLU A 2 -7.34 43.81 11.29
CA GLU A 2 -5.95 44.28 11.42
C GLU A 2 -5.73 45.13 12.69
N GLN A 3 -6.61 46.09 12.97
CA GLN A 3 -6.57 46.86 14.23
C GLN A 3 -6.70 45.99 15.50
N ALA A 4 -7.33 44.81 15.41
CA ALA A 4 -7.44 43.89 16.53
C ALA A 4 -6.16 43.04 16.70
N LEU A 5 -5.46 42.75 15.60
CA LEU A 5 -4.13 42.12 15.63
C LEU A 5 -3.09 43.07 16.24
N ASP A 6 -3.12 44.35 15.88
CA ASP A 6 -2.23 45.37 16.43
C ASP A 6 -2.47 45.60 17.94
N ALA A 7 -3.74 45.59 18.36
CA ALA A 7 -4.10 45.70 19.78
C ALA A 7 -3.67 44.47 20.60
N LEU A 8 -3.68 43.27 20.00
CA LEU A 8 -3.21 42.03 20.62
C LEU A 8 -1.69 42.01 20.77
N GLU A 9 -0.96 42.50 19.76
CA GLU A 9 0.50 42.65 19.82
C GLU A 9 0.91 43.67 20.89
N ALA A 10 0.14 44.75 21.07
CA ALA A 10 0.39 45.75 22.12
C ALA A 10 0.19 45.21 23.55
N GLN A 11 -0.55 44.12 23.73
CA GLN A 11 -0.77 43.45 25.04
C GLN A 11 0.14 42.25 25.26
N ARG A 12 1.16 42.06 24.41
CA ARG A 12 2.01 40.87 24.39
C ARG A 12 2.77 40.62 25.70
N GLU A 13 3.28 41.68 26.33
CA GLU A 13 3.93 41.57 27.65
C GLU A 13 2.98 41.13 28.76
N THR A 14 1.67 41.38 28.61
CA THR A 14 0.66 41.09 29.64
C THR A 14 0.03 39.72 29.47
N LEU A 15 -0.17 39.28 28.23
CA LEU A 15 -0.85 38.02 27.90
C LEU A 15 0.12 36.84 27.72
N GLY A 16 1.40 37.12 27.46
CA GLY A 16 2.41 36.10 27.18
C GLY A 16 2.36 35.60 25.73
N ASP A 17 3.52 35.18 25.22
CA ASP A 17 3.72 34.86 23.80
C ASP A 17 2.73 33.80 23.28
N ALA A 18 2.52 32.72 24.03
CA ALA A 18 1.66 31.61 23.61
C ALA A 18 0.18 32.03 23.46
N ALA A 19 -0.31 32.92 24.33
CA ALA A 19 -1.71 33.38 24.28
C ALA A 19 -1.94 34.36 23.12
N VAL A 20 -0.94 35.20 22.83
CA VAL A 20 -0.99 36.17 21.73
C VAL A 20 -0.92 35.43 20.40
N GLU A 21 -0.02 34.46 20.25
CA GLU A 21 0.09 33.65 19.04
C GLU A 21 -1.19 32.85 18.75
N ALA A 22 -1.79 32.24 19.77
CA ALA A 22 -3.07 31.53 19.62
C ALA A 22 -4.22 32.47 19.21
N ALA A 23 -4.31 33.65 19.81
CA ALA A 23 -5.34 34.64 19.47
C ALA A 23 -5.15 35.22 18.06
N GLN A 24 -3.90 35.45 17.64
CA GLN A 24 -3.58 35.88 16.29
C GLN A 24 -3.87 34.82 15.23
N ALA A 25 -3.59 33.54 15.53
CA ALA A 25 -3.95 32.42 14.65
C ALA A 25 -5.47 32.35 14.42
N GLY A 26 -6.26 32.50 15.49
CA GLY A 26 -7.72 32.55 15.39
C GLY A 26 -8.24 33.74 14.57
N LEU A 27 -7.64 34.92 14.74
CA LEU A 27 -8.00 36.13 13.98
C LEU A 27 -7.60 36.04 12.50
N ARG A 28 -6.43 35.48 12.18
CA ARG A 28 -5.96 35.27 10.80
C ARG A 28 -6.82 34.25 10.06
N LEU A 29 -7.23 33.17 10.74
CA LEU A 29 -8.16 32.18 10.18
C LEU A 29 -9.52 32.83 9.84
N LYS A 30 -10.05 33.67 10.74
CA LYS A 30 -11.31 34.38 10.51
C LYS A 30 -11.20 35.38 9.36
N LEU A 31 -10.07 36.07 9.22
CA LEU A 31 -9.82 37.00 8.11
C LEU A 31 -9.74 36.26 6.76
N ALA A 32 -9.06 35.11 6.71
CA ALA A 32 -8.97 34.27 5.52
C ALA A 32 -10.35 33.77 5.06
N GLN A 33 -11.21 33.38 6.00
CA GLN A 33 -12.59 32.97 5.70
C GLN A 33 -13.42 34.11 5.10
N VAL A 34 -13.25 35.35 5.58
CA VAL A 34 -13.95 36.53 5.04
C VAL A 34 -13.44 36.88 3.64
N LEU A 35 -12.13 36.84 3.41
CA LEU A 35 -11.53 37.14 2.10
C LEU A 35 -11.84 36.08 1.03
N ALA A 36 -12.02 34.82 1.43
CA ALA A 36 -12.46 33.75 0.53
C ALA A 36 -13.92 33.94 0.07
N ALA A 37 -14.77 34.56 0.90
CA ALA A 37 -16.17 34.80 0.58
C ALA A 37 -16.40 36.00 -0.37
N GLU A 38 -15.41 36.91 -0.52
CA GLU A 38 -15.56 38.17 -1.28
C GLU A 38 -15.04 38.14 -2.73
N ARG A 39 -14.52 37.01 -3.25
CA ARG A 39 -14.01 36.96 -4.65
C ARG A 39 -15.13 36.68 -5.67
N PRO A 40 -15.37 37.57 -6.66
CA PRO A 40 -16.28 37.28 -7.76
C PRO A 40 -15.63 36.34 -8.81
N SER A 41 -16.40 35.41 -9.34
CA SER A 41 -16.00 34.48 -10.41
C SER A 41 -15.62 35.22 -11.71
N PRO A 42 -14.49 34.88 -12.38
CA PRO A 42 -14.14 35.49 -13.66
C PRO A 42 -14.93 34.87 -14.83
N GLN A 43 -15.44 35.71 -15.71
CA GLN A 43 -16.08 35.34 -16.98
C GLN A 43 -15.06 34.81 -17.99
N ALA A 44 -15.46 33.76 -18.73
CA ALA A 44 -14.69 33.11 -19.77
C ALA A 44 -14.48 34.02 -21.01
N SER A 45 -13.24 34.14 -21.47
CA SER A 45 -12.89 34.69 -22.79
C SER A 45 -12.39 33.59 -23.72
N THR A 46 -12.99 33.53 -24.91
CA THR A 46 -12.64 32.61 -26.02
C THR A 46 -11.34 33.02 -26.71
N PRO A 47 -10.51 32.07 -27.21
CA PRO A 47 -9.27 32.39 -27.91
C PRO A 47 -9.47 32.53 -29.42
N ASP A 48 -8.85 33.56 -30.01
CA ASP A 48 -8.66 33.71 -31.45
C ASP A 48 -7.57 32.77 -31.96
N VAL A 49 -7.86 32.17 -33.12
CA VAL A 49 -6.96 31.33 -33.91
C VAL A 49 -6.21 32.22 -34.90
N ASP A 50 -4.87 32.14 -34.92
CA ASP A 50 -4.07 32.69 -36.03
C ASP A 50 -3.17 31.59 -36.60
N ASP A 51 -3.17 31.54 -37.93
CA ASP A 51 -2.83 30.41 -38.79
C ASP A 51 -1.89 30.94 -39.88
N SER A 52 -0.61 30.56 -39.86
CA SER A 52 0.27 30.65 -41.05
C SER A 52 1.65 29.98 -40.90
N PRO A 53 2.28 29.55 -42.01
CA PRO A 53 3.08 28.33 -42.05
C PRO A 53 4.58 28.52 -42.37
N ALA A 54 5.33 27.49 -41.97
CA ALA A 54 6.59 26.94 -42.50
C ALA A 54 7.59 27.83 -43.27
N ARG A 55 8.83 27.88 -42.74
CA ARG A 55 10.07 28.06 -43.52
C ARG A 55 11.20 27.18 -42.93
N ALA A 56 11.83 26.39 -43.79
CA ALA A 56 13.08 25.65 -43.56
C ALA A 56 14.04 25.95 -44.74
N PRO A 57 15.32 25.50 -44.75
CA PRO A 57 16.21 25.03 -43.68
C PRO A 57 17.55 25.81 -43.66
N GLY A 58 18.22 25.88 -42.51
CA GLY A 58 19.57 26.46 -42.40
C GLY A 58 20.42 25.62 -41.45
N GLY A 59 21.45 24.97 -41.99
CA GLY A 59 22.31 24.04 -41.27
C GLY A 59 23.07 24.69 -40.10
N GLY A 60 22.85 24.14 -38.92
CA GLY A 60 23.68 24.29 -37.74
C GLY A 60 23.52 23.00 -36.94
N HIS A 61 24.63 22.35 -36.58
CA HIS A 61 24.63 21.12 -35.80
C HIS A 61 23.76 21.31 -34.54
N GLY A 62 22.59 20.67 -34.56
CA GLY A 62 21.57 20.87 -33.54
C GLY A 62 21.97 20.31 -32.18
N PRO A 63 21.29 20.74 -31.10
CA PRO A 63 21.35 20.05 -29.82
C PRO A 63 20.94 18.59 -30.07
N GLN A 64 21.75 17.65 -29.55
CA GLN A 64 21.34 16.25 -29.51
C GLN A 64 19.98 16.18 -28.80
N THR A 65 18.91 15.94 -29.57
CA THR A 65 17.61 15.57 -29.03
C THR A 65 17.78 14.19 -28.42
N TYR A 66 17.77 14.11 -27.08
CA TYR A 66 17.73 12.86 -26.33
C TYR A 66 16.34 12.21 -26.46
N ALA A 67 15.95 11.86 -27.68
CA ALA A 67 14.86 10.93 -27.91
C ALA A 67 15.37 9.53 -27.49
N GLY A 68 14.87 9.01 -26.38
CA GLY A 68 15.26 7.68 -25.86
C GLY A 68 15.98 7.67 -24.50
N ASP A 69 15.82 8.69 -23.66
CA ASP A 69 16.31 8.61 -22.27
C ASP A 69 15.41 7.67 -21.44
N HIS A 70 15.78 6.39 -21.38
CA HIS A 70 15.07 5.32 -20.66
C HIS A 70 15.39 5.26 -19.15
N ARG A 71 16.10 6.26 -18.60
CA ARG A 71 16.47 6.26 -17.18
C ARG A 71 15.24 6.44 -16.29
N THR A 72 15.28 5.84 -15.10
CA THR A 72 14.25 6.01 -14.07
C THR A 72 14.09 7.47 -13.70
N ASN A 73 12.84 7.90 -13.54
CA ASN A 73 12.52 9.23 -13.10
C ASN A 73 12.82 9.42 -11.60
N THR A 74 13.30 10.60 -11.22
CA THR A 74 13.77 10.90 -9.86
C THR A 74 13.03 12.08 -9.25
N GLY A 75 12.97 12.09 -7.92
CA GLY A 75 12.24 13.05 -7.09
C GLY A 75 10.75 12.79 -6.97
N MET A 76 10.06 13.70 -6.29
CA MET A 76 8.64 13.61 -5.98
C MET A 76 7.76 13.79 -7.22
N TYR A 77 7.03 12.72 -7.55
CA TYR A 77 6.06 12.63 -8.64
C TYR A 77 4.94 11.67 -8.28
N GLU A 78 3.84 11.79 -9.03
CA GLU A 78 2.68 10.92 -9.00
C GLU A 78 2.47 10.29 -10.38
N GLY A 79 2.15 8.99 -10.41
CA GLY A 79 1.90 8.22 -11.63
C GLY A 79 3.09 8.09 -12.60
N ASP A 80 2.80 7.58 -13.81
CA ASP A 80 3.82 7.29 -14.82
C ASP A 80 4.25 8.55 -15.58
N ILE A 81 5.49 8.99 -15.33
CA ILE A 81 6.12 10.14 -15.98
C ILE A 81 7.51 9.76 -16.47
N ALA A 82 7.75 9.98 -17.76
CA ALA A 82 9.03 9.68 -18.38
C ALA A 82 10.09 10.71 -17.98
N HIS A 83 11.29 10.24 -17.63
CA HIS A 83 12.42 11.12 -17.32
C HIS A 83 12.79 12.09 -18.46
N ALA A 84 12.67 11.64 -19.71
CA ALA A 84 12.89 12.46 -20.90
C ALA A 84 11.95 13.69 -20.94
N GLU A 85 10.71 13.52 -20.52
CA GLU A 85 9.71 14.58 -20.47
C GLU A 85 10.07 15.64 -19.42
N VAL A 86 10.46 15.19 -18.22
CA VAL A 86 10.91 16.08 -17.15
C VAL A 86 12.13 16.90 -17.58
N ASN A 87 13.09 16.26 -18.25
CA ASN A 87 14.27 16.95 -18.78
C ASN A 87 13.92 17.99 -19.86
N ALA A 88 12.93 17.71 -20.72
CA ALA A 88 12.46 18.66 -21.70
C ALA A 88 11.82 19.89 -21.03
N ALA A 89 10.96 19.66 -20.02
CA ALA A 89 10.32 20.73 -19.26
C ALA A 89 11.35 21.60 -18.53
N ILE A 90 12.29 20.97 -17.80
CA ILE A 90 13.36 21.69 -17.10
C ILE A 90 14.24 22.47 -18.09
N SER A 91 14.54 21.89 -19.26
CA SER A 91 15.38 22.56 -20.27
C SER A 91 14.72 23.82 -20.82
N ALA A 92 13.41 23.78 -21.07
CA ALA A 92 12.63 24.88 -21.62
C ALA A 92 12.38 26.04 -20.61
N SER A 93 12.36 25.76 -19.31
CA SER A 93 12.04 26.76 -18.29
C SER A 93 13.20 27.72 -17.96
N GLU A 94 12.88 28.94 -17.51
CA GLU A 94 13.86 29.81 -16.87
C GLU A 94 14.28 29.20 -15.52
N LYS A 95 15.58 29.25 -15.20
CA LYS A 95 16.15 28.58 -14.02
C LYS A 95 17.07 29.53 -13.25
N VAL A 96 16.96 29.52 -11.93
CA VAL A 96 17.77 30.36 -11.04
C VAL A 96 18.27 29.54 -9.86
N VAL A 97 19.56 29.62 -9.53
CA VAL A 97 20.14 28.88 -8.41
C VAL A 97 19.77 29.56 -7.09
N LEU A 98 19.18 28.79 -6.16
CA LEU A 98 18.88 29.20 -4.78
C LEU A 98 20.04 28.86 -3.84
N PHE A 99 20.58 27.66 -3.96
CA PHE A 99 21.59 27.09 -3.08
C PHE A 99 22.72 26.43 -3.86
N GLY A 100 23.94 26.55 -3.35
CA GLY A 100 25.13 25.90 -3.92
C GLY A 100 25.55 26.48 -5.28
N GLN A 101 26.23 25.63 -6.06
CA GLN A 101 26.61 25.90 -7.44
C GLN A 101 26.26 24.68 -8.26
N GLN A 102 25.45 24.85 -9.30
CA GLN A 102 25.12 23.75 -10.19
C GLN A 102 26.39 23.22 -10.87
N THR A 103 26.63 21.93 -10.70
CA THR A 103 27.75 21.27 -11.37
C THR A 103 27.43 21.10 -12.85
N ARG A 104 28.41 21.43 -13.70
CA ARG A 104 28.31 21.34 -15.17
C ARG A 104 29.28 20.32 -15.74
N LEU A 105 29.68 19.34 -14.93
CA LEU A 105 30.65 18.33 -15.33
C LEU A 105 29.96 16.97 -15.43
N ARG A 106 30.04 16.35 -16.61
CA ARG A 106 29.72 14.93 -16.82
C ARG A 106 30.98 14.24 -17.31
N SER A 107 31.42 13.19 -16.61
CA SER A 107 32.65 12.45 -16.95
C SER A 107 33.85 13.39 -17.15
N ARG A 108 33.98 14.40 -16.27
CA ARG A 108 35.00 15.48 -16.31
C ARG A 108 34.95 16.41 -17.54
N ARG A 109 33.91 16.35 -18.37
CA ARG A 109 33.67 17.27 -19.49
C ARG A 109 32.64 18.33 -19.13
N LEU A 110 32.91 19.58 -19.50
CA LEU A 110 31.99 20.69 -19.29
C LEU A 110 30.78 20.55 -20.23
N MET A 111 29.58 20.59 -19.67
CA MET A 111 28.32 20.61 -20.42
C MET A 111 28.17 21.94 -21.17
N THR A 112 27.52 21.95 -22.34
CA THR A 112 27.47 23.08 -23.29
C THR A 112 26.43 24.16 -22.95
N ASP A 113 25.75 24.05 -21.83
CA ASP A 113 24.61 24.88 -21.44
C ASP A 113 25.00 26.23 -20.82
N GLU A 114 24.04 27.13 -20.64
CA GLU A 114 24.31 28.44 -20.05
C GLU A 114 24.56 28.37 -18.54
N ARG A 115 25.37 29.29 -18.02
CA ARG A 115 25.55 29.44 -16.57
C ARG A 115 24.31 30.10 -15.97
N LEU A 116 23.65 29.41 -15.05
CA LEU A 116 22.47 29.93 -14.38
C LEU A 116 22.81 31.12 -13.47
N SER A 117 21.88 32.09 -13.43
CA SER A 117 21.93 33.22 -12.50
C SER A 117 21.62 32.75 -11.08
N ARG A 118 21.99 33.56 -10.08
CA ARG A 118 21.64 33.33 -8.67
C ARG A 118 20.52 34.28 -8.27
N ILE A 119 19.60 33.79 -7.46
CA ILE A 119 18.54 34.65 -6.92
C ILE A 119 19.18 35.69 -5.98
N GLN A 120 18.63 36.89 -5.95
CA GLN A 120 19.12 37.91 -5.01
C GLN A 120 18.81 37.45 -3.57
N PRO A 121 19.78 37.48 -2.64
CA PRO A 121 19.56 37.05 -1.25
C PRO A 121 18.44 37.82 -0.52
N GLY A 122 18.18 39.06 -0.93
CA GLY A 122 17.10 39.89 -0.38
C GLY A 122 15.69 39.50 -0.84
N HIS A 123 15.57 38.66 -1.87
CA HIS A 123 14.28 38.22 -2.41
C HIS A 123 13.51 37.40 -1.37
N ARG A 124 12.19 37.63 -1.25
CA ARG A 124 11.34 36.98 -0.24
C ARG A 124 11.42 35.45 -0.27
N LEU A 125 11.37 34.85 -1.46
CA LEU A 125 11.48 33.39 -1.63
C LEU A 125 12.87 32.86 -1.27
N SER A 126 13.92 33.66 -1.48
CA SER A 126 15.27 33.32 -1.02
C SER A 126 15.29 33.28 0.51
N LYS A 127 14.75 34.31 1.19
CA LYS A 127 14.69 34.34 2.65
C LYS A 127 13.89 33.17 3.22
N PHE A 128 12.74 32.86 2.62
CA PHE A 128 11.91 31.73 3.01
C PHE A 128 12.64 30.39 2.86
N PHE A 129 13.24 30.15 1.69
CA PHE A 129 14.04 28.95 1.43
C PHE A 129 15.22 28.80 2.42
N TYR A 130 15.97 29.88 2.68
CA TYR A 130 17.07 29.83 3.64
C TYR A 130 16.61 29.68 5.09
N GLY A 131 15.35 30.02 5.40
CA GLY A 131 14.71 29.64 6.65
C GLY A 131 14.66 28.12 6.80
N GLY A 132 14.28 27.39 5.74
CA GLY A 132 14.22 25.92 5.74
C GLY A 132 15.60 25.28 5.80
N VAL A 133 16.57 25.84 5.06
CA VAL A 133 17.98 25.37 5.11
C VAL A 133 18.55 25.42 6.53
N ARG A 134 18.15 26.40 7.36
CA ARG A 134 18.60 26.52 8.75
C ARG A 134 18.04 25.45 9.68
N GLN A 135 16.99 24.75 9.27
CA GLN A 135 16.39 23.66 10.02
C GLN A 135 16.94 22.28 9.62
N LEU A 136 17.80 22.22 8.60
CA LEU A 136 18.47 20.98 8.22
C LEU A 136 19.47 20.54 9.30
N PRO A 137 19.64 19.23 9.53
CA PRO A 137 20.75 18.72 10.32
C PRO A 137 22.08 19.27 9.79
N GLU A 138 22.94 19.78 10.67
CA GLU A 138 24.24 20.40 10.30
C GLU A 138 25.06 19.47 9.41
N ARG A 139 25.10 18.19 9.77
CA ARG A 139 25.78 17.16 8.99
C ARG A 139 25.25 17.02 7.55
N LEU A 140 23.94 17.10 7.37
CA LEU A 140 23.34 17.03 6.04
C LEU A 140 23.74 18.26 5.23
N LEU A 141 23.62 19.46 5.82
CA LEU A 141 24.01 20.70 5.17
C LEU A 141 25.49 20.67 4.73
N ASP A 142 26.38 20.23 5.60
CA ASP A 142 27.81 20.07 5.31
C ASP A 142 28.05 19.07 4.17
N ALA A 143 27.32 17.96 4.14
CA ALA A 143 27.42 16.99 3.07
C ALA A 143 26.95 17.56 1.72
N LEU A 144 25.86 18.34 1.69
CA LEU A 144 25.38 19.01 0.48
C LEU A 144 26.44 19.96 -0.08
N LEU A 145 27.06 20.76 0.79
CA LEU A 145 28.12 21.68 0.40
C LEU A 145 29.37 20.92 -0.08
N ALA A 146 29.82 19.91 0.66
CA ALA A 146 30.99 19.10 0.34
C ALA A 146 30.84 18.36 -1.00
N LYS A 147 29.63 17.84 -1.29
CA LYS A 147 29.32 17.13 -2.52
C LYS A 147 28.87 18.03 -3.67
N LYS A 148 28.86 19.35 -3.45
CA LYS A 148 28.46 20.37 -4.43
C LYS A 148 27.03 20.16 -4.94
N VAL A 149 26.13 19.73 -4.06
CA VAL A 149 24.70 19.66 -4.35
C VAL A 149 24.16 21.09 -4.44
N SER A 150 23.29 21.34 -5.41
CA SER A 150 22.65 22.62 -5.61
C SER A 150 21.13 22.50 -5.61
N VAL A 151 20.44 23.59 -5.26
CA VAL A 151 18.99 23.69 -5.40
C VAL A 151 18.70 24.79 -6.39
N THR A 152 17.96 24.45 -7.45
CA THR A 152 17.63 25.34 -8.55
C THR A 152 16.13 25.55 -8.60
N LEU A 153 15.72 26.82 -8.52
CA LEU A 153 14.35 27.24 -8.76
C LEU A 153 14.07 27.18 -10.26
N VAL A 154 13.05 26.42 -10.63
CA VAL A 154 12.51 26.35 -11.99
C VAL A 154 11.32 27.29 -12.03
N ARG A 155 11.43 28.36 -12.81
CA ARG A 155 10.35 29.33 -12.98
C ARG A 155 9.34 28.80 -13.97
N GLY A 156 8.08 29.04 -13.65
CA GLY A 156 6.96 28.55 -14.43
C GLY A 156 5.64 28.90 -13.75
N ARG A 157 4.55 28.58 -14.42
CA ARG A 157 3.20 28.78 -13.87
C ARG A 157 2.72 27.58 -13.04
N ASP A 158 3.27 26.40 -13.29
CA ASP A 158 2.78 25.11 -12.78
C ASP A 158 3.89 24.26 -12.13
N LEU A 159 3.54 23.01 -11.78
CA LEU A 159 4.47 21.91 -11.48
C LEU A 159 5.43 21.66 -12.66
N LEU A 160 6.49 20.86 -12.47
CA LEU A 160 7.49 20.63 -13.53
C LEU A 160 6.87 19.98 -14.77
N VAL A 161 6.06 18.95 -14.55
CA VAL A 161 5.28 18.24 -15.59
C VAL A 161 3.90 18.00 -15.01
N PHE A 162 2.86 18.22 -15.81
CA PHE A 162 1.48 18.01 -15.37
C PHE A 162 0.66 17.45 -16.54
N HIS A 163 0.23 16.20 -16.42
CA HIS A 163 -0.76 15.60 -17.31
C HIS A 163 -2.14 15.69 -16.69
N ASP A 164 -2.25 15.24 -15.44
CA ASP A 164 -3.45 15.30 -14.61
C ASP A 164 -3.05 15.21 -13.13
N ARG A 165 -4.03 15.22 -12.21
CA ARG A 165 -3.75 15.20 -10.78
C ARG A 165 -3.13 13.90 -10.25
N ARG A 166 -3.24 12.78 -10.97
CA ARG A 166 -2.67 11.47 -10.63
C ARG A 166 -1.39 11.19 -11.44
N ARG A 167 -1.02 12.09 -12.37
CA ARG A 167 0.15 12.00 -13.24
C ARG A 167 0.86 13.35 -13.35
N HIS A 168 1.71 13.67 -12.39
CA HIS A 168 2.43 14.95 -12.34
C HIS A 168 3.80 14.88 -11.63
N GLN A 169 4.75 15.72 -12.04
CA GLN A 169 6.08 15.84 -11.44
C GLN A 169 6.18 17.15 -10.66
N SER A 170 6.42 17.04 -9.36
CA SER A 170 6.53 18.20 -8.48
C SER A 170 7.97 18.61 -8.22
N PHE A 171 8.86 17.66 -7.96
CA PHE A 171 10.27 17.94 -7.69
C PHE A 171 11.13 16.97 -8.45
N HIS A 172 12.25 17.40 -9.02
CA HIS A 172 13.12 16.50 -9.77
C HIS A 172 14.56 16.55 -9.25
N THR A 173 15.20 15.39 -9.21
CA THR A 173 16.57 15.26 -8.71
C THR A 173 17.53 14.86 -9.83
N GLY A 174 18.22 15.85 -10.39
CA GLY A 174 19.18 15.69 -11.47
C GLY A 174 20.52 15.15 -10.98
N ARG A 175 20.71 13.83 -11.05
CA ARG A 175 21.93 13.11 -10.64
C ARG A 175 23.22 13.66 -11.24
N THR A 176 23.25 13.83 -12.57
CA THR A 176 24.45 14.32 -13.28
C THR A 176 24.82 15.74 -12.87
N ARG A 177 23.83 16.60 -12.62
CA ARG A 177 24.06 18.00 -12.23
C ARG A 177 24.17 18.19 -10.72
N ARG A 178 23.96 17.13 -9.93
CA ARG A 178 23.84 17.15 -8.47
C ARG A 178 22.86 18.26 -8.04
N THR A 179 21.68 18.28 -8.66
CA THR A 179 20.73 19.39 -8.52
C THR A 179 19.35 18.89 -8.11
N ILE A 180 18.76 19.53 -7.11
CA ILE A 180 17.33 19.42 -6.81
C ILE A 180 16.62 20.58 -7.50
N TYR A 181 15.65 20.25 -8.36
CA TYR A 181 14.85 21.19 -9.11
C TYR A 181 13.52 21.42 -8.39
N LEU A 182 13.30 22.68 -8.00
CA LEU A 182 12.17 23.14 -7.21
C LEU A 182 11.33 24.09 -8.07
N PRO A 183 10.06 23.80 -8.36
CA PRO A 183 9.16 24.76 -9.01
C PRO A 183 8.91 26.00 -8.15
N GLU A 184 8.97 27.16 -8.78
CA GLU A 184 8.63 28.44 -8.16
C GLU A 184 7.20 28.49 -7.59
N PRO A 185 6.15 27.98 -8.28
CA PRO A 185 4.79 28.02 -7.75
C PRO A 185 4.63 27.29 -6.41
N ILE A 186 5.34 26.17 -6.21
CA ILE A 186 5.27 25.41 -4.96
C ILE A 186 5.88 26.22 -3.80
N LEU A 187 7.05 26.83 -4.03
CA LEU A 187 7.72 27.65 -3.02
C LEU A 187 6.93 28.93 -2.70
N GLU A 188 6.34 29.56 -3.72
CA GLU A 188 5.51 30.74 -3.57
C GLU A 188 4.20 30.42 -2.83
N HIS A 189 3.56 29.29 -3.14
CA HIS A 189 2.36 28.83 -2.43
C HIS A 189 2.66 28.55 -0.95
N ALA A 190 3.76 27.83 -0.67
CA ALA A 190 4.23 27.57 0.70
C ALA A 190 4.40 28.88 1.48
N TYR A 191 5.03 29.88 0.86
CA TYR A 191 5.25 31.19 1.45
C TYR A 191 3.94 31.95 1.69
N GLN A 192 3.03 32.00 0.71
CA GLN A 192 1.78 32.76 0.80
C GLN A 192 0.81 32.20 1.84
N MET A 193 0.77 30.88 1.98
CA MET A 193 -0.07 30.20 2.98
C MET A 193 0.54 30.23 4.38
N GLY A 194 1.76 30.78 4.53
CA GLY A 194 2.43 30.90 5.82
C GLY A 194 2.88 29.56 6.40
N TYR A 195 3.22 28.58 5.54
CA TYR A 195 3.79 27.32 6.01
C TYR A 195 5.09 27.58 6.77
N ASP A 196 5.34 26.75 7.79
CA ASP A 196 6.61 26.79 8.50
C ASP A 196 7.76 26.49 7.54
N TYR A 197 8.93 27.07 7.81
CA TYR A 197 10.14 26.80 7.03
C TYR A 197 10.52 25.32 7.01
N TRP A 198 10.06 24.54 8.02
CA TRP A 198 10.21 23.09 8.12
C TRP A 198 9.73 22.38 6.86
N ALA A 199 8.63 22.82 6.27
CA ALA A 199 8.09 22.24 5.04
C ALA A 199 9.16 22.15 3.93
N ILE A 200 10.00 23.19 3.79
CA ILE A 200 11.11 23.19 2.81
C ILE A 200 12.25 22.25 3.25
N ALA A 201 12.54 22.18 4.54
CA ALA A 201 13.53 21.24 5.07
C ALA A 201 13.14 19.78 4.79
N GLU A 202 11.85 19.43 4.88
CA GLU A 202 11.35 18.08 4.60
C GLU A 202 11.76 17.61 3.20
N ILE A 203 11.53 18.47 2.21
CA ILE A 203 11.85 18.17 0.82
C ILE A 203 13.34 18.07 0.62
N LEU A 204 14.09 19.00 1.21
CA LEU A 204 15.54 18.95 1.10
C LEU A 204 16.07 17.65 1.71
N ILE A 205 15.52 17.15 2.82
CA ILE A 205 15.90 15.85 3.38
C ILE A 205 15.51 14.72 2.41
N GLN A 206 14.23 14.64 2.01
CA GLN A 206 13.71 13.56 1.15
C GLN A 206 14.41 13.47 -0.20
N GLU A 207 14.74 14.61 -0.83
CA GLU A 207 15.33 14.66 -2.16
C GLU A 207 16.85 14.60 -2.14
N SER A 208 17.48 15.14 -1.09
CA SER A 208 18.93 15.20 -1.04
C SER A 208 19.58 13.94 -0.48
N TRP A 209 18.91 13.20 0.41
CA TRP A 209 19.45 11.97 0.96
C TRP A 209 19.71 10.91 -0.13
N PRO A 210 18.73 10.56 -0.98
CA PRO A 210 18.95 9.62 -2.09
C PRO A 210 20.01 10.14 -3.08
N LEU A 211 20.04 11.45 -3.31
CA LEU A 211 21.04 12.06 -4.18
C LEU A 211 22.46 11.90 -3.61
N LEU A 212 22.65 12.08 -2.30
CA LEU A 212 23.95 11.92 -1.64
C LEU A 212 24.40 10.45 -1.65
N ASP A 213 23.47 9.51 -1.47
CA ASP A 213 23.70 8.07 -1.59
C ASP A 213 24.14 7.70 -3.00
N TYR A 214 23.46 8.22 -4.02
CA TYR A 214 23.88 8.04 -5.41
C TYR A 214 25.28 8.63 -5.68
N ILE A 215 25.57 9.83 -5.14
CA ILE A 215 26.89 10.46 -5.28
C ILE A 215 27.97 9.63 -4.59
N LEU A 216 27.67 9.02 -3.44
CA LEU A 216 28.60 8.12 -2.74
C LEU A 216 28.96 6.91 -3.60
N LEU A 217 27.97 6.25 -4.22
CA LEU A 217 28.23 5.16 -5.18
C LEU A 217 29.03 5.64 -6.39
N LEU A 218 28.65 6.78 -6.97
CA LEU A 218 29.33 7.35 -8.13
C LEU A 218 30.82 7.59 -7.85
N GLU A 219 31.16 8.21 -6.72
CA GLU A 219 32.55 8.45 -6.33
C GLU A 219 33.30 7.13 -6.06
N MET A 220 32.62 6.13 -5.52
CA MET A 220 33.18 4.80 -5.32
C MET A 220 33.47 4.10 -6.65
N ILE A 221 32.59 4.21 -7.63
CA ILE A 221 32.77 3.65 -8.97
C ILE A 221 33.92 4.34 -9.71
N GLU A 222 33.99 5.67 -9.66
CA GLU A 222 35.13 6.42 -10.22
C GLU A 222 36.45 5.95 -9.60
N ARG A 223 36.46 5.71 -8.28
CA ARG A 223 37.62 5.17 -7.57
C ARG A 223 37.95 3.73 -8.00
N CYS A 224 36.94 2.88 -8.19
CA CYS A 224 37.12 1.51 -8.68
C CYS A 224 37.71 1.51 -10.10
N GLN A 225 37.19 2.34 -11.00
CA GLN A 225 37.70 2.47 -12.36
C GLN A 225 39.19 2.82 -12.38
N VAL A 226 39.60 3.84 -11.60
CA VAL A 226 41.02 4.21 -11.47
C VAL A 226 41.84 3.06 -10.90
N ALA A 227 41.34 2.37 -9.87
CA ALA A 227 42.07 1.26 -9.28
C ALA A 227 42.20 0.04 -10.23
N TYR A 228 41.21 -0.19 -11.10
CA TYR A 228 41.22 -1.24 -12.12
C TYR A 228 42.12 -0.95 -13.33
N GLU A 229 42.60 0.28 -13.50
CA GLU A 229 43.67 0.59 -14.47
C GLU A 229 44.94 -0.18 -14.08
N ASP A 230 45.27 -0.22 -12.78
CA ASP A 230 46.50 -0.81 -12.25
C ASP A 230 46.32 -2.21 -11.63
N ARG A 231 45.10 -2.57 -11.22
CA ARG A 231 44.81 -3.82 -10.47
C ARG A 231 43.84 -4.71 -11.23
N TRP A 232 43.97 -6.02 -11.03
CA TRP A 232 43.07 -6.99 -11.66
C TRP A 232 41.78 -7.25 -10.86
N THR A 233 41.84 -7.09 -9.54
CA THR A 233 40.74 -7.33 -8.60
C THR A 233 40.77 -6.29 -7.48
N LEU A 234 39.61 -5.87 -6.98
CA LEU A 234 39.48 -5.03 -5.79
C LEU A 234 38.97 -5.87 -4.62
N GLY A 235 39.65 -5.81 -3.47
CA GLY A 235 39.24 -6.57 -2.30
C GLY A 235 38.12 -5.86 -1.52
N TYR A 236 37.33 -6.63 -0.77
CA TYR A 236 36.26 -6.13 0.11
C TYR A 236 36.70 -4.95 0.99
N SER A 237 37.87 -5.03 1.63
CA SER A 237 38.38 -3.96 2.48
C SER A 237 38.61 -2.65 1.72
N PHE A 238 39.06 -2.71 0.46
CA PHE A 238 39.23 -1.52 -0.37
C PHE A 238 37.89 -0.83 -0.65
N LEU A 239 36.86 -1.62 -0.95
CA LEU A 239 35.51 -1.11 -1.21
C LEU A 239 34.91 -0.50 0.05
N ARG A 240 34.95 -1.24 1.16
CA ARG A 240 34.42 -0.81 2.46
C ARG A 240 35.10 0.46 2.99
N GLU A 241 36.43 0.49 3.03
CA GLU A 241 37.19 1.66 3.49
C GLU A 241 37.03 2.84 2.52
N GLY A 242 36.91 2.56 1.22
CA GLY A 242 36.59 3.56 0.21
C GLY A 242 35.26 4.25 0.51
N LEU A 243 34.18 3.47 0.61
CA LEU A 243 32.85 3.98 0.91
C LEU A 243 32.83 4.77 2.24
N ARG A 244 33.42 4.25 3.32
CA ARG A 244 33.52 4.98 4.60
C ARG A 244 34.29 6.30 4.47
N ALA A 245 35.39 6.33 3.72
CA ALA A 245 36.16 7.55 3.50
C ALA A 245 35.39 8.62 2.69
N HIS A 246 34.56 8.18 1.75
CA HIS A 246 33.75 9.05 0.90
C HIS A 246 32.41 9.46 1.53
N ASN A 247 31.92 8.71 2.52
CA ASN A 247 30.72 9.04 3.28
C ASN A 247 30.85 10.40 3.98
N LYS A 248 29.79 11.22 3.89
CA LYS A 248 29.71 12.54 4.54
C LYS A 248 28.43 12.72 5.36
N HIS A 249 27.37 11.98 5.07
CA HIS A 249 26.04 12.20 5.64
C HIS A 249 25.51 11.06 6.51
N MET A 250 25.93 9.80 6.32
CA MET A 250 25.40 8.64 7.06
C MET A 250 26.13 8.32 8.36
N ARG A 251 25.44 8.13 9.48
CA ARG A 251 26.01 7.71 10.77
C ARG A 251 26.73 6.36 10.59
N ASP A 252 27.99 6.32 11.00
CA ASP A 252 28.88 5.16 10.89
C ASP A 252 29.29 4.77 12.32
N LEU A 253 28.66 3.73 12.85
CA LEU A 253 29.03 3.14 14.13
C LEU A 253 30.08 2.06 13.82
N SER A 254 31.34 2.31 14.17
CA SER A 254 32.49 1.45 13.84
C SER A 254 32.28 -0.04 14.11
N ASP A 255 33.09 -0.89 13.47
CA ASP A 255 33.08 -2.38 13.46
C ASP A 255 32.97 -3.13 14.82
N ASP A 256 32.98 -2.44 15.95
CA ASP A 256 32.87 -3.03 17.30
C ASP A 256 31.45 -3.54 17.62
N TYR A 257 30.46 -3.29 16.75
CA TYR A 257 29.08 -3.78 16.88
C TYR A 257 28.69 -4.62 15.65
N GLN A 258 29.15 -5.89 15.59
CA GLN A 258 28.89 -6.81 14.48
C GLN A 258 27.49 -7.45 14.48
N ASP A 259 26.64 -7.15 15.47
CA ASP A 259 25.28 -7.67 15.50
C ASP A 259 24.35 -6.78 14.67
N LEU A 260 23.82 -7.32 13.57
CA LEU A 260 22.84 -6.68 12.67
C LEU A 260 21.61 -6.14 13.44
N GLU A 261 21.15 -6.89 14.45
CA GLU A 261 20.06 -6.47 15.35
C GLU A 261 20.42 -5.24 16.20
N VAL A 262 21.69 -5.06 16.53
CA VAL A 262 22.18 -3.92 17.33
C VAL A 262 22.41 -2.69 16.43
N GLY A 263 22.89 -2.88 15.19
CA GLY A 263 23.04 -1.81 14.20
C GLY A 263 21.70 -1.17 13.80
N LEU A 264 20.68 -2.00 13.52
CA LEU A 264 19.31 -1.55 13.24
C LEU A 264 18.66 -0.86 14.45
N ARG A 265 18.91 -1.34 15.67
CA ARG A 265 18.39 -0.71 16.91
C ARG A 265 19.17 0.54 17.36
N LYS A 266 20.40 0.77 16.87
CA LYS A 266 21.26 1.92 17.27
C LYS A 266 21.52 2.95 16.16
N GLY A 267 21.07 2.70 14.93
CA GLY A 267 21.15 3.66 13.82
C GLY A 267 22.50 3.71 13.10
N ASP A 268 23.08 2.55 12.78
CA ASP A 268 24.25 2.47 11.88
C ASP A 268 23.84 2.54 10.40
N GLU A 269 23.64 3.76 9.90
CA GLU A 269 23.21 4.01 8.52
C GLU A 269 24.24 3.53 7.48
N MET A 270 25.53 3.66 7.81
CA MET A 270 26.61 3.23 6.93
C MET A 270 26.65 1.70 6.81
N GLY A 271 26.45 0.97 7.91
CA GLY A 271 26.33 -0.48 7.91
C GLY A 271 25.21 -0.96 6.99
N VAL A 272 24.02 -0.39 7.14
CA VAL A 272 22.86 -0.68 6.28
C VAL A 272 23.18 -0.41 4.81
N PHE A 273 23.80 0.73 4.48
CA PHE A 273 24.17 1.03 3.10
C PHE A 273 25.20 0.06 2.53
N LEU A 274 26.19 -0.35 3.33
CA LEU A 274 27.16 -1.37 2.95
C LEU A 274 26.46 -2.70 2.65
N ASP A 275 25.56 -3.15 3.53
CA ASP A 275 24.81 -4.39 3.32
C ASP A 275 23.97 -4.34 2.04
N THR A 276 23.37 -3.19 1.72
CA THR A 276 22.57 -3.00 0.50
C THR A 276 23.38 -3.10 -0.80
N TYR A 277 24.59 -2.52 -0.85
CA TYR A 277 25.33 -2.30 -2.10
C TYR A 277 26.63 -3.08 -2.25
N MET A 278 27.18 -3.63 -1.16
CA MET A 278 28.51 -4.23 -1.19
C MET A 278 28.58 -5.46 -2.10
N GLY A 279 27.54 -6.29 -2.14
CA GLY A 279 27.46 -7.44 -3.06
C GLY A 279 27.71 -7.02 -4.51
N ARG A 280 26.88 -6.09 -5.01
CA ARG A 280 27.00 -5.53 -6.38
C ARG A 280 28.33 -4.84 -6.64
N LEU A 281 28.89 -4.16 -5.65
CA LEU A 281 30.21 -3.52 -5.80
C LEU A 281 31.35 -4.55 -5.86
N CYS A 282 31.23 -5.67 -5.16
CA CYS A 282 32.19 -6.78 -5.24
C CYS A 282 32.15 -7.52 -6.58
N GLU A 283 31.02 -7.50 -7.28
CA GLU A 283 30.86 -8.10 -8.61
C GLU A 283 31.47 -7.25 -9.74
N LEU A 284 31.74 -5.97 -9.49
CA LEU A 284 32.38 -5.10 -10.47
C LEU A 284 33.76 -5.64 -10.86
N ASP A 285 34.04 -5.71 -12.16
CA ASP A 285 35.32 -6.11 -12.71
C ASP A 285 35.93 -5.02 -13.60
N ARG A 286 37.03 -5.33 -14.30
CA ARG A 286 37.71 -4.37 -15.18
C ARG A 286 36.85 -3.89 -16.37
N SER A 287 35.72 -4.53 -16.68
CA SER A 287 34.83 -4.08 -17.75
C SER A 287 34.25 -2.69 -17.52
N ILE A 288 34.26 -2.21 -16.26
CA ILE A 288 33.81 -0.85 -15.94
C ILE A 288 34.78 0.23 -16.41
N VAL A 289 36.05 -0.10 -16.69
CA VAL A 289 37.07 0.88 -17.08
C VAL A 289 36.70 1.49 -18.43
N GLY A 290 36.63 2.82 -18.48
CA GLY A 290 36.26 3.59 -19.68
C GLY A 290 34.76 3.74 -19.93
N ARG A 291 33.89 3.09 -19.14
CA ARG A 291 32.44 3.35 -19.14
C ARG A 291 32.12 4.68 -18.43
N ASP A 292 31.00 5.33 -18.76
CA ASP A 292 30.55 6.50 -18.00
C ASP A 292 30.21 6.06 -16.57
N PRO A 293 30.84 6.64 -15.52
CA PRO A 293 30.56 6.27 -14.13
C PRO A 293 29.08 6.38 -13.76
N HIS A 294 28.34 7.31 -14.39
CA HIS A 294 26.92 7.49 -14.16
C HIS A 294 26.07 6.31 -14.63
N ASP A 295 26.47 5.66 -15.74
CA ASP A 295 25.74 4.51 -16.29
C ASP A 295 25.96 3.30 -15.38
N VAL A 296 27.21 3.06 -14.95
CA VAL A 296 27.54 1.99 -13.99
C VAL A 296 26.87 2.22 -12.63
N ALA A 297 26.83 3.48 -12.15
CA ALA A 297 26.14 3.81 -10.91
C ALA A 297 24.63 3.57 -11.03
N GLY A 298 24.04 3.87 -12.19
CA GLY A 298 22.63 3.62 -12.46
C GLY A 298 22.27 2.12 -12.45
N GLU A 299 23.16 1.25 -12.90
CA GLU A 299 22.97 -0.21 -12.87
C GLU A 299 22.95 -0.78 -11.44
N ILE A 300 23.71 -0.15 -10.53
CA ILE A 300 23.84 -0.63 -9.14
C ILE A 300 22.79 -0.01 -8.22
N TYR A 301 22.43 1.26 -8.42
CA TYR A 301 21.59 2.05 -7.52
C TYR A 301 20.14 1.52 -7.46
N LYS A 302 19.56 1.47 -6.26
CA LYS A 302 18.19 0.96 -6.02
C LYS A 302 17.21 2.10 -5.72
N ASP A 303 16.57 2.65 -6.76
CA ASP A 303 15.72 3.85 -6.65
C ASP A 303 14.62 3.77 -5.58
N GLU A 304 13.90 2.64 -5.49
CA GLU A 304 12.77 2.48 -4.57
C GLU A 304 13.22 2.44 -3.10
N TRP A 305 14.27 1.67 -2.81
CA TRP A 305 14.88 1.57 -1.48
C TRP A 305 15.35 2.94 -0.99
N GLU A 306 15.98 3.70 -1.87
CA GLU A 306 16.61 4.97 -1.53
C GLU A 306 15.56 6.05 -1.23
N ARG A 307 14.45 6.05 -1.97
CA ARG A 307 13.29 6.90 -1.66
C ARG A 307 12.69 6.57 -0.30
N PHE A 308 12.61 5.28 0.04
CA PHE A 308 12.17 4.88 1.37
C PHE A 308 13.13 5.36 2.45
N SER A 309 14.42 5.08 2.30
CA SER A 309 15.47 5.50 3.24
C SER A 309 15.40 7.01 3.50
N GLY A 310 15.24 7.82 2.44
CA GLY A 310 15.06 9.27 2.56
C GLY A 310 13.82 9.69 3.36
N ARG A 311 12.69 8.97 3.25
CA ARG A 311 11.48 9.20 4.06
C ARG A 311 11.65 8.77 5.51
N ALA A 312 12.22 7.58 5.74
CA ALA A 312 12.52 7.11 7.09
C ALA A 312 13.48 8.07 7.82
N LYS A 313 14.45 8.63 7.09
CA LYS A 313 15.34 9.66 7.62
C LYS A 313 14.61 10.95 7.98
N LEU A 314 13.65 11.38 7.15
CA LEU A 314 12.81 12.52 7.49
C LEU A 314 12.06 12.29 8.80
N ASP A 315 11.42 11.14 8.96
CA ASP A 315 10.65 10.80 10.17
C ASP A 315 11.55 10.79 11.42
N GLU A 316 12.77 10.23 11.30
CA GLU A 316 13.76 10.26 12.37
C GLU A 316 14.15 11.70 12.75
N VAL A 317 14.50 12.53 11.77
CA VAL A 317 14.90 13.93 12.01
C VAL A 317 13.76 14.73 12.62
N ALA A 318 12.53 14.55 12.12
CA ALA A 318 11.35 15.22 12.64
C ALA A 318 11.11 14.84 14.10
N THR A 319 11.20 13.54 14.41
CA THR A 319 11.03 13.00 15.77
C THR A 319 12.10 13.54 16.72
N LEU A 320 13.38 13.46 16.33
CA LEU A 320 14.52 13.88 17.19
C LEU A 320 14.49 15.36 17.54
N ASN A 321 14.01 16.20 16.62
CA ASN A 321 13.98 17.65 16.80
C ASN A 321 12.59 18.16 17.23
N SER A 322 11.64 17.26 17.48
CA SER A 322 10.24 17.60 17.80
C SER A 322 9.62 18.55 16.76
N PHE A 323 10.02 18.40 15.49
CA PHE A 323 9.41 19.16 14.41
C PHE A 323 8.01 18.61 14.12
N PRO A 324 7.09 19.48 13.69
CA PRO A 324 5.73 19.09 13.37
C PRO A 324 5.71 18.09 12.20
N THR A 325 5.38 16.82 12.49
CA THR A 325 5.14 15.77 11.47
C THR A 325 3.76 15.88 10.83
N TYR A 326 2.95 16.85 11.26
CA TYR A 326 1.64 17.10 10.70
C TYR A 326 1.68 17.98 9.46
N PHE A 327 2.81 18.57 9.08
CA PHE A 327 2.94 19.21 7.77
C PHE A 327 3.60 18.23 6.81
N MET A 328 3.07 18.13 5.60
CA MET A 328 3.70 17.37 4.52
C MET A 328 3.51 18.16 3.25
N ILE A 329 4.57 18.71 2.65
CA ILE A 329 4.43 19.49 1.41
C ILE A 329 3.70 18.70 0.33
N ASP A 330 3.95 17.40 0.26
CA ASP A 330 3.27 16.55 -0.71
C ASP A 330 1.74 16.59 -0.55
N ARG A 331 1.25 16.38 0.68
CA ARG A 331 -0.17 16.40 1.02
C ARG A 331 -0.78 17.80 0.97
N ASP A 332 -0.07 18.77 1.52
CA ASP A 332 -0.64 20.07 1.88
C ASP A 332 -0.45 21.12 0.79
N ILE A 333 0.46 20.90 -0.16
CA ILE A 333 0.78 21.88 -1.21
C ILE A 333 0.76 21.23 -2.58
N VAL A 334 1.50 20.14 -2.80
CA VAL A 334 1.63 19.50 -4.11
C VAL A 334 0.28 18.96 -4.58
N HIS A 335 -0.36 18.12 -3.77
CA HIS A 335 -1.66 17.55 -4.11
C HIS A 335 -2.70 18.66 -4.32
N PRO A 336 -2.93 19.61 -3.40
CA PRO A 336 -3.83 20.74 -3.64
C PRO A 336 -3.50 21.56 -4.90
N ALA A 337 -2.22 21.77 -5.21
CA ALA A 337 -1.81 22.44 -6.44
C ALA A 337 -2.17 21.63 -7.69
N ALA A 338 -1.96 20.31 -7.67
CA ALA A 338 -2.35 19.42 -8.75
C ALA A 338 -3.88 19.39 -8.96
N PHE A 339 -4.65 19.35 -7.87
CA PHE A 339 -6.12 19.42 -7.92
C PHE A 339 -6.63 20.75 -8.48
N HIS A 340 -6.10 21.88 -7.99
CA HIS A 340 -6.45 23.20 -8.49
C HIS A 340 -6.06 23.37 -9.97
N ARG A 341 -4.94 22.78 -10.39
CA ARG A 341 -4.52 22.80 -11.79
C ARG A 341 -5.44 21.97 -12.69
N ALA A 342 -5.84 20.79 -12.24
CA ALA A 342 -6.82 19.96 -12.94
C ALA A 342 -8.14 20.73 -13.14
N ASP A 343 -8.64 21.40 -12.10
CA ASP A 343 -9.85 22.21 -12.15
C ASP A 343 -9.74 23.36 -13.17
N GLN A 344 -8.64 24.11 -13.15
CA GLN A 344 -8.37 25.18 -14.12
C GLN A 344 -8.32 24.69 -15.57
N LEU A 345 -7.87 23.45 -15.80
CA LEU A 345 -7.80 22.83 -17.11
C LEU A 345 -9.09 22.11 -17.50
N GLY A 346 -10.13 22.15 -16.66
CA GLY A 346 -11.40 21.44 -16.88
C GLY A 346 -11.24 19.92 -16.88
N GLN A 347 -10.20 19.40 -16.24
CA GLN A 347 -9.95 17.97 -16.13
C GLN A 347 -10.81 17.35 -15.03
N PRO A 348 -11.19 16.07 -15.16
CA PRO A 348 -11.95 15.39 -14.11
C PRO A 348 -11.14 15.29 -12.83
N VAL A 349 -11.69 15.85 -11.76
CA VAL A 349 -11.14 15.74 -10.41
C VAL A 349 -11.63 14.47 -9.73
N ASP A 350 -12.89 14.10 -9.90
CA ASP A 350 -13.42 12.88 -9.31
C ASP A 350 -12.93 11.61 -10.02
N PRO A 351 -12.70 10.52 -9.28
CA PRO A 351 -12.32 9.22 -9.84
C PRO A 351 -13.41 8.71 -10.79
N ARG A 352 -12.99 8.26 -11.98
CA ARG A 352 -13.91 7.72 -13.01
C ARG A 352 -13.69 6.24 -13.25
N THR A 353 -12.49 5.75 -12.96
CA THR A 353 -12.08 4.36 -13.16
C THR A 353 -11.76 3.69 -11.81
N ALA A 354 -11.64 2.37 -11.83
CA ALA A 354 -11.22 1.62 -10.65
C ALA A 354 -9.79 1.98 -10.24
N GLU A 355 -8.90 2.21 -11.21
CA GLU A 355 -7.52 2.66 -10.98
C GLU A 355 -7.48 4.03 -10.31
N ASP A 356 -8.29 4.98 -10.78
CA ASP A 356 -8.43 6.30 -10.16
C ASP A 356 -8.88 6.19 -8.69
N ALA A 357 -9.85 5.32 -8.42
CA ALA A 357 -10.42 5.16 -7.09
C ALA A 357 -9.44 4.47 -6.13
N ILE A 358 -8.66 3.49 -6.60
CA ILE A 358 -7.60 2.85 -5.80
C ILE A 358 -6.46 3.83 -5.52
N HIS A 359 -6.05 4.62 -6.51
CA HIS A 359 -5.09 5.70 -6.30
C HIS A 359 -5.57 6.68 -5.23
N ASP A 360 -6.79 7.19 -5.36
CA ASP A 360 -7.35 8.14 -4.37
C ASP A 360 -7.50 7.49 -2.98
N LEU A 361 -7.79 6.20 -2.92
CA LEU A 361 -7.85 5.45 -1.67
C LEU A 361 -6.45 5.34 -1.04
N TRP A 362 -5.41 5.11 -1.84
CA TRP A 362 -4.03 5.15 -1.39
C TRP A 362 -3.64 6.53 -0.84
N ASP A 363 -4.03 7.62 -1.51
CA ASP A 363 -3.79 8.96 -1.01
C ASP A 363 -4.45 9.18 0.36
N GLU A 364 -5.70 8.74 0.54
CA GLU A 364 -6.36 8.82 1.84
C GLU A 364 -5.59 8.04 2.93
N THR A 365 -5.10 6.83 2.62
CA THR A 365 -4.28 6.04 3.57
C THR A 365 -2.91 6.63 3.85
N ARG A 366 -2.33 7.32 2.86
CA ARG A 366 -1.04 7.97 2.91
C ARG A 366 -1.08 9.24 3.74
N PHE A 367 -2.18 9.97 3.67
CA PHE A 367 -2.27 11.34 4.17
C PHE A 367 -3.11 11.50 5.44
N LYS A 368 -4.05 10.59 5.70
CA LYS A 368 -4.92 10.65 6.87
C LYS A 368 -4.41 9.73 7.97
N SER A 369 -4.80 10.05 9.20
CA SER A 369 -4.53 9.24 10.40
C SER A 369 -5.71 8.34 10.80
N SER A 370 -6.86 8.49 10.16
CA SER A 370 -8.10 7.76 10.42
C SER A 370 -8.96 7.65 9.16
N LEU A 371 -9.99 6.79 9.20
CA LEU A 371 -11.06 6.75 8.19
C LEU A 371 -11.68 8.13 7.98
N SER A 372 -11.90 8.47 6.71
CA SER A 372 -12.58 9.70 6.30
C SER A 372 -13.89 9.36 5.58
N VAL A 373 -14.81 10.32 5.51
CA VAL A 373 -16.01 10.21 4.67
C VAL A 373 -15.62 9.91 3.21
N ARG A 374 -14.51 10.48 2.73
CA ARG A 374 -14.01 10.22 1.38
C ARG A 374 -13.58 8.77 1.19
N THR A 375 -12.99 8.14 2.20
CA THR A 375 -12.65 6.70 2.16
C THR A 375 -13.90 5.87 1.90
N GLU A 376 -14.98 6.15 2.62
CA GLU A 376 -16.26 5.46 2.44
C GLU A 376 -16.87 5.69 1.05
N GLU A 377 -16.84 6.93 0.55
CA GLU A 377 -17.29 7.26 -0.81
C GLU A 377 -16.50 6.51 -1.88
N LEU A 378 -15.18 6.36 -1.71
CA LEU A 378 -14.32 5.64 -2.65
C LEU A 378 -14.60 4.14 -2.63
N LEU A 379 -14.83 3.55 -1.45
CA LEU A 379 -15.24 2.15 -1.34
C LEU A 379 -16.60 1.91 -2.02
N GLU A 380 -17.57 2.81 -1.81
CA GLU A 380 -18.86 2.75 -2.51
C GLU A 380 -18.71 2.89 -4.02
N LEU A 381 -17.85 3.79 -4.49
CA LEU A 381 -17.57 3.93 -5.91
C LEU A 381 -16.97 2.63 -6.50
N LEU A 382 -16.03 2.00 -5.80
CA LEU A 382 -15.45 0.72 -6.22
C LEU A 382 -16.51 -0.38 -6.34
N ILE A 383 -17.46 -0.46 -5.41
CA ILE A 383 -18.61 -1.38 -5.50
C ILE A 383 -19.49 -1.01 -6.71
N ALA A 384 -19.84 0.27 -6.85
CA ALA A 384 -20.68 0.78 -7.92
C ALA A 384 -20.05 0.62 -9.33
N LEU A 385 -18.73 0.48 -9.44
CA LEU A 385 -18.04 0.15 -10.68
C LEU A 385 -18.23 -1.32 -11.10
N GLY A 386 -18.73 -2.20 -10.23
CA GLY A 386 -18.98 -3.61 -10.51
C GLY A 386 -17.70 -4.44 -10.53
N ALA A 387 -17.62 -5.45 -11.41
CA ALA A 387 -16.47 -6.36 -11.46
C ALA A 387 -15.11 -5.63 -11.51
N PRO A 388 -14.90 -4.57 -12.33
CA PRO A 388 -13.63 -3.84 -12.36
C PRO A 388 -13.23 -3.24 -11.01
N GLY A 389 -14.17 -2.64 -10.27
CA GLY A 389 -13.87 -1.99 -8.99
C GLY A 389 -13.66 -2.99 -7.85
N ILE A 390 -14.50 -4.04 -7.78
CA ILE A 390 -14.33 -5.13 -6.80
C ILE A 390 -13.00 -5.86 -7.04
N ARG A 391 -12.69 -6.18 -8.30
CA ARG A 391 -11.38 -6.74 -8.70
C ARG A 391 -10.23 -5.85 -8.26
N ALA A 392 -10.27 -4.56 -8.60
CA ALA A 392 -9.18 -3.63 -8.28
C ALA A 392 -8.95 -3.54 -6.75
N PHE A 393 -10.02 -3.48 -5.96
CA PHE A 393 -9.93 -3.49 -4.50
C PHE A 393 -9.32 -4.79 -3.97
N LEU A 394 -9.84 -5.95 -4.38
CA LEU A 394 -9.34 -7.25 -3.94
C LEU A 394 -7.88 -7.49 -4.35
N MET A 395 -7.49 -7.08 -5.56
CA MET A 395 -6.10 -7.09 -6.00
C MET A 395 -5.22 -6.19 -5.13
N ALA A 396 -5.66 -4.97 -4.84
CA ALA A 396 -4.89 -4.01 -4.04
C ALA A 396 -4.67 -4.51 -2.60
N VAL A 397 -5.67 -5.13 -1.97
CA VAL A 397 -5.51 -5.71 -0.62
C VAL A 397 -4.75 -7.05 -0.63
N SER A 398 -4.83 -7.82 -1.73
CA SER A 398 -4.06 -9.08 -1.89
C SER A 398 -2.55 -8.88 -1.90
N PHE A 399 -2.09 -7.67 -2.24
CA PHE A 399 -0.67 -7.28 -2.21
C PHE A 399 -0.03 -7.53 -0.83
N ARG A 400 -0.81 -7.39 0.26
CA ARG A 400 -0.37 -7.68 1.64
C ARG A 400 -0.25 -9.18 1.92
N TYR A 401 -1.14 -9.97 1.34
CA TYR A 401 -1.27 -11.41 1.61
C TYR A 401 -0.43 -12.26 0.66
N SER A 402 0.14 -11.68 -0.40
CA SER A 402 1.05 -12.40 -1.30
C SER A 402 2.44 -12.64 -0.71
N ALA A 403 2.85 -11.85 0.29
CA ALA A 403 4.13 -11.98 0.97
C ALA A 403 4.12 -11.10 2.23
N ALA A 404 4.55 -11.58 3.39
CA ALA A 404 4.87 -10.67 4.51
C ALA A 404 6.16 -9.85 4.25
N GLY A 405 6.42 -9.45 3.01
CA GLY A 405 7.71 -8.99 2.54
C GLY A 405 7.94 -9.54 1.14
N SER A 406 7.59 -8.76 0.13
CA SER A 406 8.22 -8.93 -1.18
C SER A 406 9.72 -8.90 -0.91
N LEU A 407 10.41 -9.98 -1.21
CA LEU A 407 11.85 -9.94 -1.14
C LEU A 407 12.39 -8.81 -2.00
N GLY A 408 13.15 -7.94 -1.32
CA GLY A 408 13.68 -6.71 -1.88
C GLY A 408 12.88 -5.45 -1.54
N SER A 409 11.67 -5.54 -1.00
CA SER A 409 10.92 -4.38 -0.54
C SER A 409 11.19 -4.10 0.93
N ASP A 410 12.38 -3.61 1.23
CA ASP A 410 12.53 -2.73 2.40
C ASP A 410 11.87 -1.36 2.10
N GLY A 411 10.69 -1.35 1.49
CA GLY A 411 9.85 -0.18 1.24
C GLY A 411 8.53 -0.34 2.01
N PRO A 412 7.93 0.74 2.51
CA PRO A 412 6.73 0.67 3.31
C PRO A 412 5.57 0.41 2.35
N MET A 413 5.07 -0.81 2.38
CA MET A 413 3.77 -1.12 1.81
C MET A 413 2.72 -0.30 2.56
N LEU A 414 2.06 0.63 1.87
CA LEU A 414 0.84 1.27 2.35
C LEU A 414 -0.23 0.20 2.58
N ASP A 415 -0.53 -0.09 3.85
CA ASP A 415 -1.54 -1.08 4.24
C ASP A 415 -2.94 -0.49 4.04
N LEU A 416 -3.59 -0.84 2.93
CA LEU A 416 -5.00 -0.51 2.69
C LEU A 416 -5.92 -1.08 3.78
N ASN A 417 -5.48 -1.99 4.67
CA ASN A 417 -6.27 -2.43 5.80
C ASN A 417 -5.88 -1.74 7.14
N ARG A 418 -5.04 -0.70 7.12
CA ARG A 418 -4.61 0.05 8.32
C ARG A 418 -5.78 0.51 9.21
N TYR A 419 -6.93 0.77 8.60
CA TYR A 419 -8.13 1.23 9.29
C TYR A 419 -9.34 0.27 9.17
N GLY A 420 -9.11 -1.02 8.92
CA GLY A 420 -10.20 -2.00 8.79
C GLY A 420 -11.06 -1.80 7.53
N MET A 421 -10.51 -1.22 6.47
CA MET A 421 -11.25 -0.98 5.22
C MET A 421 -11.73 -2.26 4.56
N VAL A 422 -11.04 -3.39 4.76
CA VAL A 422 -11.52 -4.69 4.27
C VAL A 422 -12.85 -5.05 4.94
N ASP A 423 -12.97 -4.86 6.25
CA ASP A 423 -14.19 -5.17 6.99
C ASP A 423 -15.33 -4.21 6.61
N ILE A 424 -15.02 -2.93 6.40
CA ILE A 424 -16.00 -1.93 5.92
C ILE A 424 -16.50 -2.30 4.52
N PHE A 425 -15.60 -2.67 3.62
CA PHE A 425 -15.95 -3.10 2.27
C PHE A 425 -16.81 -4.37 2.30
N ARG A 426 -16.45 -5.37 3.12
CA ARG A 426 -17.25 -6.59 3.33
C ARG A 426 -18.65 -6.25 3.87
N GLY A 427 -18.74 -5.37 4.87
CA GLY A 427 -20.01 -4.93 5.44
C GLY A 427 -20.90 -4.21 4.42
N ARG A 428 -20.32 -3.36 3.55
CA ARG A 428 -21.06 -2.68 2.47
C ARG A 428 -21.56 -3.67 1.42
N ILE A 429 -20.71 -4.57 0.95
CA ILE A 429 -21.10 -5.65 0.03
C ILE A 429 -22.27 -6.47 0.61
N GLN A 430 -22.22 -6.82 1.89
CA GLN A 430 -23.32 -7.51 2.56
C GLN A 430 -24.61 -6.70 2.58
N SER A 431 -24.53 -5.40 2.87
CA SER A 431 -25.71 -4.53 2.95
C SER A 431 -26.48 -4.39 1.64
N TYR A 432 -25.88 -4.84 0.53
CA TYR A 432 -26.46 -4.86 -0.81
C TYR A 432 -26.88 -6.25 -1.28
N SER A 433 -26.90 -7.24 -0.39
CA SER A 433 -27.24 -8.62 -0.71
C SER A 433 -28.36 -9.15 0.17
N GLY A 434 -29.35 -9.79 -0.46
CA GLY A 434 -30.31 -10.63 0.25
C GLY A 434 -29.69 -11.90 0.86
N SER A 435 -28.42 -12.18 0.59
CA SER A 435 -27.66 -13.31 1.15
C SER A 435 -26.65 -12.86 2.23
N GLY A 436 -26.46 -13.68 3.27
CA GLY A 436 -25.60 -13.33 4.41
C GLY A 436 -24.09 -13.43 4.15
N LEU A 437 -23.30 -13.06 5.16
CA LEU A 437 -21.82 -13.11 5.13
C LEU A 437 -21.24 -14.47 5.53
N SER A 438 -22.06 -15.50 5.77
CA SER A 438 -21.56 -16.86 5.93
C SER A 438 -20.59 -17.22 4.82
N GLU A 439 -19.66 -18.13 5.09
CA GLU A 439 -18.61 -18.48 4.14
C GLU A 439 -18.89 -19.87 3.55
N VAL A 440 -20.18 -20.15 3.35
CA VAL A 440 -20.71 -21.40 2.79
C VAL A 440 -21.22 -21.19 1.37
N PRO A 441 -21.14 -22.20 0.48
CA PRO A 441 -21.55 -22.05 -0.91
C PRO A 441 -22.95 -21.45 -1.07
N GLY A 442 -23.05 -20.35 -1.82
CA GLY A 442 -24.31 -19.67 -2.11
C GLY A 442 -24.67 -18.47 -1.26
N SER A 443 -23.80 -18.09 -0.33
CA SER A 443 -23.77 -16.77 0.28
C SER A 443 -22.86 -15.81 -0.51
N ILE A 444 -23.01 -14.50 -0.28
CA ILE A 444 -22.08 -13.50 -0.83
C ILE A 444 -20.72 -13.55 -0.13
N GLY A 445 -20.70 -13.91 1.16
CA GLY A 445 -19.47 -14.08 1.93
C GLY A 445 -18.55 -15.16 1.35
N TYR A 446 -19.13 -16.25 0.83
CA TYR A 446 -18.37 -17.33 0.19
C TYR A 446 -17.70 -16.85 -1.10
N ASP A 447 -18.43 -16.25 -2.04
CA ASP A 447 -17.83 -15.79 -3.30
C ASP A 447 -16.77 -14.71 -3.06
N LEU A 448 -17.00 -13.80 -2.11
CA LEU A 448 -16.02 -12.79 -1.75
C LEU A 448 -14.73 -13.40 -1.18
N ARG A 449 -14.85 -14.42 -0.32
CA ARG A 449 -13.72 -15.18 0.20
C ARG A 449 -12.97 -15.93 -0.91
N GLN A 450 -13.70 -16.62 -1.79
CA GLN A 450 -13.09 -17.37 -2.90
C GLN A 450 -12.34 -16.42 -3.85
N LEU A 451 -12.92 -15.25 -4.17
CA LEU A 451 -12.23 -14.22 -4.95
C LEU A 451 -10.99 -13.68 -4.23
N GLN A 452 -11.06 -13.42 -2.93
CA GLN A 452 -9.89 -12.99 -2.16
C GLN A 452 -8.79 -14.06 -2.21
N GLN A 453 -9.13 -15.33 -1.99
CA GLN A 453 -8.19 -16.45 -2.08
C GLN A 453 -7.59 -16.57 -3.48
N TYR A 454 -8.40 -16.43 -4.52
CA TYR A 454 -7.96 -16.39 -5.91
C TYR A 454 -6.92 -15.29 -6.14
N TYR A 455 -7.21 -14.04 -5.78
CA TYR A 455 -6.28 -12.93 -6.02
C TYR A 455 -5.00 -13.05 -5.20
N VAL A 456 -5.07 -13.59 -3.98
CA VAL A 456 -3.88 -13.92 -3.19
C VAL A 456 -3.03 -14.99 -3.88
N ALA A 457 -3.65 -16.07 -4.36
CA ALA A 457 -2.95 -17.14 -5.08
C ALA A 457 -2.35 -16.65 -6.40
N ALA A 458 -3.11 -15.88 -7.20
CA ALA A 458 -2.65 -15.28 -8.44
C ALA A 458 -1.45 -14.34 -8.23
N ARG A 459 -1.48 -13.53 -7.16
CA ARG A 459 -0.39 -12.64 -6.83
C ARG A 459 0.86 -13.40 -6.35
N ARG A 460 0.68 -14.46 -5.57
CA ARG A 460 1.79 -15.38 -5.22
C ARG A 460 2.40 -16.00 -6.46
N ALA A 461 1.58 -16.51 -7.38
CA ALA A 461 2.04 -17.11 -8.62
C ALA A 461 2.84 -16.12 -9.48
N ALA A 462 2.37 -14.88 -9.64
CA ALA A 462 3.11 -13.82 -10.32
C ALA A 462 4.47 -13.55 -9.63
N TYR A 463 4.47 -13.50 -8.29
CA TYR A 463 5.70 -13.34 -7.51
C TYR A 463 6.71 -14.49 -7.71
N PHE A 464 6.24 -15.74 -7.78
CA PHE A 464 7.10 -16.89 -8.11
C PHE A 464 7.70 -16.79 -9.51
N GLU A 465 6.92 -16.33 -10.48
CA GLU A 465 7.38 -16.14 -11.84
C GLU A 465 8.44 -15.03 -11.92
N ASP A 466 8.25 -13.91 -11.21
CA ASP A 466 9.24 -12.85 -11.09
C ASP A 466 10.56 -13.37 -10.49
N LEU A 467 10.50 -14.19 -9.44
CA LEU A 467 11.69 -14.83 -8.86
C LEU A 467 12.42 -15.75 -9.85
N ARG A 468 11.70 -16.48 -10.70
CA ARG A 468 12.32 -17.36 -11.71
C ARG A 468 13.06 -16.62 -12.80
N GLN A 469 12.62 -15.40 -13.10
CA GLN A 469 13.26 -14.55 -14.08
C GLN A 469 14.56 -13.93 -13.54
N LEU A 470 14.81 -14.01 -12.23
CA LEU A 470 16.05 -13.53 -11.63
C LEU A 470 17.24 -14.43 -12.00
N PRO A 471 18.41 -13.84 -12.28
CA PRO A 471 19.67 -14.58 -12.40
C PRO A 471 19.95 -15.42 -11.15
N ARG A 472 20.67 -16.54 -11.30
CA ARG A 472 20.99 -17.45 -10.19
C ARG A 472 21.75 -16.74 -9.07
N GLU A 473 22.59 -15.77 -9.42
CA GLU A 473 23.34 -14.92 -8.50
C GLU A 473 22.38 -14.07 -7.66
N ALA A 474 21.43 -13.37 -8.28
CA ALA A 474 20.43 -12.55 -7.61
C ALA A 474 19.48 -13.38 -6.71
N LEU A 475 19.12 -14.59 -7.13
CA LEU A 475 18.39 -15.54 -6.30
C LEU A 475 19.16 -15.92 -5.03
N GLN A 476 20.47 -16.16 -5.15
CA GLN A 476 21.32 -16.52 -4.02
C GLN A 476 21.56 -15.33 -3.07
N GLU A 477 21.71 -14.12 -3.60
CA GLU A 477 21.77 -12.90 -2.78
C GLU A 477 20.49 -12.70 -1.94
N GLN A 478 19.35 -13.07 -2.50
CA GLN A 478 18.03 -12.94 -1.88
C GLN A 478 17.59 -14.22 -1.14
N ALA A 479 18.47 -15.21 -1.01
CA ALA A 479 18.12 -16.54 -0.52
C ALA A 479 17.46 -16.55 0.85
N HIS A 480 17.88 -15.66 1.75
CA HIS A 480 17.38 -15.62 3.12
C HIS A 480 15.91 -15.24 3.17
N GLY A 481 15.55 -14.05 2.65
CA GLY A 481 14.15 -13.67 2.65
C GLY A 481 13.33 -14.60 1.74
N ILE A 482 13.88 -15.14 0.61
CA ILE A 482 13.15 -16.10 -0.26
C ILE A 482 12.68 -17.25 0.61
N ARG A 483 13.55 -17.79 1.46
CA ARG A 483 13.16 -18.85 2.38
C ARG A 483 12.13 -18.42 3.42
N GLU A 484 12.20 -17.20 3.94
CA GLU A 484 11.20 -16.67 4.87
C GLU A 484 9.83 -16.53 4.22
N THR A 485 9.76 -15.87 3.06
CA THR A 485 8.53 -15.69 2.29
C THR A 485 7.94 -17.04 1.89
N LEU A 486 8.77 -18.00 1.46
CA LEU A 486 8.32 -19.35 1.13
C LEU A 486 7.84 -20.12 2.36
N SER A 487 8.47 -19.94 3.52
CA SER A 487 8.03 -20.57 4.77
C SER A 487 6.65 -20.06 5.19
N LEU A 488 6.40 -18.75 5.03
CA LEU A 488 5.11 -18.13 5.32
C LEU A 488 4.02 -18.57 4.34
N ILE A 489 4.33 -18.60 3.04
CA ILE A 489 3.39 -19.10 2.03
C ILE A 489 3.03 -20.56 2.34
N VAL A 490 4.02 -21.40 2.69
CA VAL A 490 3.81 -22.79 3.06
C VAL A 490 2.91 -22.92 4.30
N ASP A 491 3.11 -22.10 5.33
CA ASP A 491 2.23 -22.10 6.51
C ASP A 491 0.77 -21.83 6.18
N GLU A 492 0.52 -20.99 5.18
CA GLU A 492 -0.84 -20.57 4.83
C GLU A 492 -1.50 -21.42 3.74
N THR A 493 -0.74 -22.24 3.01
CA THR A 493 -1.24 -22.94 1.80
C THR A 493 -1.30 -24.45 1.90
N VAL A 494 -0.53 -25.08 2.80
CA VAL A 494 -0.45 -26.54 2.90
C VAL A 494 -0.78 -27.05 4.29
N SER A 495 -1.22 -28.31 4.36
CA SER A 495 -1.50 -28.98 5.63
C SER A 495 -0.27 -28.99 6.53
N LEU A 496 -0.49 -28.99 7.85
CA LEU A 496 0.58 -28.89 8.86
C LEU A 496 1.72 -29.90 8.63
N ASP A 497 1.39 -31.16 8.31
CA ASP A 497 2.38 -32.22 8.07
C ASP A 497 3.23 -31.94 6.82
N ARG A 498 2.59 -31.51 5.74
CA ARG A 498 3.28 -31.17 4.49
C ARG A 498 4.06 -29.86 4.62
N ALA A 499 3.55 -28.91 5.41
CA ALA A 499 4.20 -27.66 5.73
C ALA A 499 5.51 -27.89 6.48
N GLN A 500 5.52 -28.79 7.47
CA GLN A 500 6.73 -29.16 8.21
C GLN A 500 7.79 -29.80 7.30
N GLU A 501 7.39 -30.70 6.40
CA GLU A 501 8.29 -31.33 5.43
C GLU A 501 8.91 -30.29 4.47
N LEU A 502 8.07 -29.45 3.86
CA LEU A 502 8.50 -28.40 2.95
C LEU A 502 9.37 -27.36 3.65
N LYS A 503 9.05 -26.97 4.89
CA LYS A 503 9.90 -26.09 5.70
C LYS A 503 11.27 -26.70 5.99
N GLY A 504 11.32 -28.01 6.27
CA GLY A 504 12.57 -28.74 6.41
C GLY A 504 13.42 -28.65 5.14
N GLN A 505 12.80 -28.80 3.97
CA GLN A 505 13.45 -28.61 2.67
C GLN A 505 13.85 -27.16 2.42
N ILE A 506 13.03 -26.19 2.83
CA ILE A 506 13.29 -24.75 2.70
C ILE A 506 14.52 -24.32 3.50
N VAL A 507 14.71 -24.86 4.70
CA VAL A 507 15.87 -24.54 5.54
C VAL A 507 17.14 -25.21 5.02
N THR A 508 17.05 -26.42 4.49
CA THR A 508 18.22 -27.27 4.20
C THR A 508 18.68 -27.24 2.75
N SER A 509 17.80 -26.96 1.78
CA SER A 509 18.14 -26.97 0.35
C SER A 509 19.16 -25.87 0.04
N ARG A 510 20.16 -26.15 -0.80
CA ARG A 510 21.02 -25.11 -1.40
C ARG A 510 20.56 -24.70 -2.79
N ASP A 511 19.62 -25.45 -3.34
CA ASP A 511 19.03 -25.22 -4.66
C ASP A 511 17.69 -24.49 -4.50
N LEU A 512 17.72 -23.17 -4.70
CA LEU A 512 16.53 -22.33 -4.65
C LEU A 512 15.59 -22.61 -5.82
N THR A 513 16.11 -23.00 -6.98
CA THR A 513 15.28 -23.28 -8.16
C THR A 513 14.44 -24.53 -7.93
N GLY A 514 15.05 -25.63 -7.47
CA GLY A 514 14.30 -26.84 -7.12
C GLY A 514 13.33 -26.65 -5.94
N LEU A 515 13.60 -25.68 -5.07
CA LEU A 515 12.73 -25.31 -3.95
C LEU A 515 11.52 -24.48 -4.43
N LEU A 516 11.72 -23.54 -5.36
CA LEU A 516 10.62 -22.80 -6.00
C LEU A 516 9.68 -23.77 -6.73
N ASP A 517 10.21 -24.78 -7.42
CA ASP A 517 9.39 -25.80 -8.09
C ASP A 517 8.59 -26.67 -7.10
N ALA A 518 9.19 -27.01 -5.95
CA ALA A 518 8.52 -27.77 -4.89
C ALA A 518 7.37 -26.99 -4.23
N VAL A 519 7.52 -25.68 -4.07
CA VAL A 519 6.49 -24.80 -3.48
C VAL A 519 5.44 -24.39 -4.51
N GLU A 520 5.79 -24.20 -5.79
CA GLU A 520 4.81 -23.85 -6.83
C GLU A 520 3.68 -24.88 -6.94
N MET A 521 3.99 -26.17 -6.83
CA MET A 521 2.97 -27.22 -6.83
C MET A 521 1.93 -27.03 -5.71
N ALA A 522 2.29 -26.36 -4.61
CA ALA A 522 1.41 -26.05 -3.49
C ALA A 522 0.65 -24.71 -3.64
N VAL A 523 1.06 -23.83 -4.56
CA VAL A 523 0.57 -22.44 -4.68
C VAL A 523 -0.07 -22.16 -6.05
N LYS A 524 -0.34 -23.20 -6.85
CA LYS A 524 -0.92 -23.02 -8.17
C LYS A 524 -2.20 -22.18 -8.08
N PRO A 525 -2.31 -21.08 -8.86
CA PRO A 525 -3.52 -20.29 -8.88
C PRO A 525 -4.65 -21.16 -9.41
N GLU A 526 -5.84 -20.97 -8.84
CA GLU A 526 -7.05 -21.54 -9.43
C GLU A 526 -7.22 -21.00 -10.85
N SER A 527 -7.97 -21.72 -11.69
CA SER A 527 -8.17 -21.30 -13.07
C SER A 527 -8.88 -19.95 -13.17
N ASP A 528 -8.63 -19.18 -14.24
CA ASP A 528 -9.40 -17.95 -14.56
C ASP A 528 -10.92 -18.20 -14.68
N GLU A 529 -11.35 -19.46 -14.79
CA GLU A 529 -12.75 -19.87 -14.70
C GLU A 529 -13.31 -19.69 -13.29
N SER A 530 -12.52 -19.97 -12.24
CA SER A 530 -12.90 -19.78 -10.83
C SER A 530 -13.16 -18.30 -10.54
N GLU A 531 -12.28 -17.39 -11.01
CA GLU A 531 -12.49 -15.95 -10.85
C GLU A 531 -13.78 -15.50 -11.52
N ARG A 532 -14.00 -15.93 -12.77
CA ARG A 532 -15.22 -15.59 -13.51
C ARG A 532 -16.47 -16.13 -12.82
N GLN A 533 -16.44 -17.38 -12.36
CA GLN A 533 -17.55 -18.02 -11.66
C GLN A 533 -17.90 -17.28 -10.37
N HIS A 534 -16.92 -17.01 -9.49
CA HIS A 534 -17.18 -16.36 -8.22
C HIS A 534 -17.49 -14.86 -8.38
N MET A 535 -16.89 -14.17 -9.34
CA MET A 535 -17.23 -12.78 -9.66
C MET A 535 -18.65 -12.67 -10.19
N SER A 536 -19.06 -13.58 -11.09
CA SER A 536 -20.43 -13.63 -11.59
C SER A 536 -21.42 -13.95 -10.45
N GLY A 537 -21.08 -14.92 -9.61
CA GLY A 537 -21.87 -15.30 -8.43
C GLY A 537 -22.04 -14.16 -7.43
N LEU A 538 -20.98 -13.38 -7.19
CA LEU A 538 -21.01 -12.21 -6.31
C LEU A 538 -21.87 -11.10 -6.88
N LEU A 539 -21.67 -10.72 -8.15
CA LEU A 539 -22.46 -9.68 -8.81
C LEU A 539 -23.95 -10.02 -8.85
N TYR A 540 -24.29 -11.29 -9.09
CA TYR A 540 -25.67 -11.76 -9.09
C TYR A 540 -26.34 -11.62 -7.70
N LYS A 541 -25.55 -11.74 -6.62
CA LYS A 541 -26.01 -11.62 -5.23
C LYS A 541 -26.02 -10.17 -4.71
N LEU A 542 -25.59 -9.18 -5.49
CA LEU A 542 -25.75 -7.76 -5.14
C LEU A 542 -27.14 -7.24 -5.54
N ASP A 543 -28.17 -8.05 -5.25
CA ASP A 543 -29.55 -7.88 -5.71
C ASP A 543 -30.30 -6.72 -5.06
N GLU A 544 -29.82 -6.24 -3.91
CA GLU A 544 -30.39 -5.08 -3.22
C GLU A 544 -29.70 -3.76 -3.59
N HIS A 545 -28.64 -3.81 -4.41
CA HIS A 545 -27.94 -2.59 -4.83
C HIS A 545 -28.76 -1.78 -5.86
N PRO A 546 -28.78 -0.43 -5.79
CA PRO A 546 -29.51 0.41 -6.74
C PRO A 546 -29.15 0.20 -8.22
N LEU A 547 -27.90 -0.16 -8.50
CA LEU A 547 -27.39 -0.43 -9.85
C LEU A 547 -27.51 -1.90 -10.29
N TYR A 548 -28.27 -2.73 -9.57
CA TYR A 548 -28.34 -4.18 -9.84
C TYR A 548 -28.73 -4.48 -11.30
N HIS A 549 -29.86 -3.94 -11.76
CA HIS A 549 -30.34 -4.18 -13.13
C HIS A 549 -29.52 -3.46 -14.21
N GLU A 550 -28.89 -2.33 -13.89
CA GLU A 550 -28.12 -1.53 -14.85
C GLU A 550 -26.72 -2.10 -15.07
N ARG A 551 -26.08 -2.65 -14.02
CA ARG A 551 -24.66 -2.96 -14.04
C ARG A 551 -24.33 -4.37 -13.56
N PHE A 552 -24.86 -4.79 -12.41
CA PHE A 552 -24.43 -6.05 -11.79
C PHE A 552 -25.02 -7.28 -12.47
N LEU A 553 -26.32 -7.28 -12.76
CA LEU A 553 -26.97 -8.38 -13.46
C LEU A 553 -26.45 -8.54 -14.90
N PRO A 554 -26.30 -7.47 -15.71
CA PRO A 554 -25.62 -7.57 -17.01
C PRO A 554 -24.17 -8.07 -16.89
N GLY A 555 -23.40 -7.57 -15.92
CA GLY A 555 -22.02 -7.99 -15.68
C GLY A 555 -21.91 -9.48 -15.28
N ALA A 556 -22.77 -9.95 -14.39
CA ALA A 556 -22.85 -11.35 -14.00
C ALA A 556 -23.16 -12.25 -15.20
N THR A 557 -24.15 -11.84 -16.00
CA THR A 557 -24.57 -12.56 -17.22
C THR A 557 -23.44 -12.61 -18.25
N GLN A 558 -22.70 -11.51 -18.44
CA GLN A 558 -21.57 -11.45 -19.36
C GLN A 558 -20.42 -12.35 -18.92
N LEU A 559 -20.12 -12.41 -17.62
CA LEU A 559 -19.06 -13.26 -17.08
C LEU A 559 -19.38 -14.75 -17.13
N ASN A 560 -20.67 -15.11 -17.27
CA ASN A 560 -21.17 -16.48 -17.30
C ASN A 560 -21.81 -16.82 -18.66
N ASP A 561 -21.14 -16.42 -19.74
CA ASP A 561 -21.47 -16.76 -21.14
C ASP A 561 -22.94 -16.50 -21.56
N GLY A 562 -23.53 -15.43 -21.04
CA GLY A 562 -24.91 -15.04 -21.35
C GLY A 562 -25.97 -15.73 -20.48
N GLN A 563 -25.57 -16.52 -19.48
CA GLN A 563 -26.46 -17.23 -18.57
C GLN A 563 -26.39 -16.66 -17.15
N LEU A 564 -27.47 -16.83 -16.38
CA LEU A 564 -27.43 -16.51 -14.95
C LEU A 564 -26.64 -17.58 -14.19
N PRO A 565 -25.92 -17.21 -13.12
CA PRO A 565 -25.27 -18.19 -12.25
C PRO A 565 -26.27 -19.22 -11.74
N GLY A 566 -25.92 -20.50 -11.88
CA GLY A 566 -26.72 -21.57 -11.30
C GLY A 566 -26.68 -21.54 -9.76
N PRO A 567 -27.62 -22.22 -9.08
CA PRO A 567 -27.53 -22.42 -7.64
C PRO A 567 -26.25 -23.20 -7.32
N PRO A 568 -25.40 -22.72 -6.40
CA PRO A 568 -24.14 -23.38 -6.10
C PRO A 568 -24.39 -24.71 -5.39
N SER A 569 -23.56 -25.70 -5.70
CA SER A 569 -23.61 -27.00 -5.05
C SER A 569 -23.09 -26.87 -3.62
N ILE A 570 -23.95 -27.11 -2.63
CA ILE A 570 -23.55 -27.16 -1.21
C ILE A 570 -22.91 -28.50 -0.82
N ARG A 571 -23.05 -29.53 -1.66
CA ARG A 571 -22.64 -30.92 -1.38
C ARG A 571 -21.17 -31.07 -0.95
N PRO A 572 -20.18 -30.45 -1.62
CA PRO A 572 -18.78 -30.60 -1.21
C PRO A 572 -18.54 -30.08 0.21
N GLU A 573 -19.18 -28.97 0.58
CA GLU A 573 -19.04 -28.36 1.89
C GLU A 573 -19.75 -29.17 2.98
N VAL A 574 -20.95 -29.69 2.69
CA VAL A 574 -21.67 -30.62 3.59
C VAL A 574 -20.83 -31.88 3.85
N GLN A 575 -20.21 -32.45 2.81
CA GLN A 575 -19.32 -33.61 2.95
C GLN A 575 -18.07 -33.30 3.77
N ARG A 576 -17.48 -32.11 3.57
CA ARG A 576 -16.33 -31.63 4.36
C ARG A 576 -16.70 -31.53 5.85
N LEU A 577 -17.84 -30.94 6.17
CA LEU A 577 -18.35 -30.80 7.54
C LEU A 577 -18.68 -32.16 8.17
N HIS A 578 -19.24 -33.10 7.40
CA HIS A 578 -19.48 -34.47 7.85
C HIS A 578 -18.16 -35.17 8.28
N GLY A 579 -17.03 -34.82 7.66
CA GLY A 579 -15.70 -35.31 8.06
C GLY A 579 -15.32 -34.98 9.52
N PHE A 580 -15.91 -33.94 10.11
CA PHE A 580 -15.72 -33.55 11.51
C PHE A 580 -16.71 -34.25 12.47
N MET A 581 -17.56 -35.16 11.99
CA MET A 581 -18.63 -35.78 12.79
C MET A 581 -18.31 -37.26 13.08
N PRO A 582 -17.52 -37.57 14.13
CA PRO A 582 -17.12 -38.95 14.43
C PRO A 582 -18.30 -39.85 14.82
N GLU A 583 -18.29 -41.11 14.37
CA GLU A 583 -19.39 -42.05 14.63
C GLU A 583 -19.54 -42.43 16.11
N ARG A 584 -18.46 -42.31 16.92
CA ARG A 584 -18.46 -42.62 18.36
C ARG A 584 -18.95 -41.45 19.21
N TYR A 585 -20.07 -40.86 18.85
CA TYR A 585 -20.55 -39.61 19.46
C TYR A 585 -20.93 -39.73 20.94
N PHE A 586 -21.31 -40.93 21.41
CA PHE A 586 -21.68 -41.17 22.81
C PHE A 586 -20.54 -40.93 23.81
N GLU A 587 -19.29 -41.11 23.38
CA GLU A 587 -18.09 -40.93 24.22
C GLU A 587 -17.55 -39.50 24.15
N LEU A 588 -17.94 -38.76 23.11
CA LEU A 588 -17.34 -37.47 22.72
C LEU A 588 -18.24 -36.27 23.04
N SER A 589 -19.37 -36.49 23.71
CA SER A 589 -20.31 -35.44 24.09
C SER A 589 -20.77 -35.61 25.53
N SER A 590 -20.89 -34.50 26.26
CA SER A 590 -21.60 -34.43 27.53
C SER A 590 -23.13 -34.47 27.36
N ASP A 591 -23.63 -34.39 26.12
CA ASP A 591 -25.06 -34.49 25.79
C ASP A 591 -25.34 -35.43 24.61
N PRO A 592 -25.08 -36.74 24.78
CA PRO A 592 -25.13 -37.70 23.68
C PRO A 592 -26.55 -37.97 23.16
N ALA A 593 -27.59 -37.71 23.97
CA ALA A 593 -28.97 -37.88 23.55
C ALA A 593 -29.38 -36.82 22.51
N ASP A 594 -29.09 -35.56 22.78
CA ASP A 594 -29.34 -34.45 21.87
C ASP A 594 -28.49 -34.58 20.61
N LEU A 595 -27.19 -34.86 20.77
CA LEU A 595 -26.28 -35.04 19.65
C LEU A 595 -26.74 -36.18 18.72
N GLY A 596 -27.17 -37.31 19.27
CA GLY A 596 -27.71 -38.42 18.48
C GLY A 596 -28.96 -38.04 17.68
N TRP A 597 -29.84 -37.21 18.23
CA TRP A 597 -31.01 -36.70 17.51
C TRP A 597 -30.61 -35.76 16.37
N PHE A 598 -29.72 -34.81 16.62
CA PHE A 598 -29.24 -33.87 15.59
C PHE A 598 -28.53 -34.61 14.44
N LEU A 599 -27.72 -35.63 14.74
CA LEU A 599 -27.08 -36.49 13.73
C LEU A 599 -28.11 -37.24 12.87
N ALA A 600 -29.19 -37.74 13.48
CA ALA A 600 -30.26 -38.40 12.74
C ALA A 600 -30.99 -37.43 11.81
N GLN A 601 -31.30 -36.21 12.27
CA GLN A 601 -31.94 -35.18 11.43
C GLN A 601 -31.03 -34.71 10.30
N PHE A 602 -29.73 -34.55 10.55
CA PHE A 602 -28.75 -34.22 9.52
C PHE A 602 -28.72 -35.29 8.42
N ARG A 603 -28.66 -36.57 8.79
CA ARG A 603 -28.64 -37.69 7.83
C ARG A 603 -29.94 -37.78 7.03
N ASP A 604 -31.09 -37.69 7.71
CA ASP A 604 -32.39 -37.71 7.04
C ASP A 604 -32.54 -36.54 6.06
N THR A 605 -32.09 -35.34 6.45
CA THR A 605 -32.09 -34.17 5.56
C THR A 605 -31.15 -34.36 4.38
N ASP A 606 -29.94 -34.90 4.58
CA ASP A 606 -28.95 -35.10 3.50
C ASP A 606 -29.36 -36.23 2.52
N GLU A 607 -30.12 -37.21 3.00
CA GLU A 607 -30.71 -38.27 2.18
C GLU A 607 -31.91 -37.78 1.37
N ASN A 608 -32.80 -36.98 1.98
CA ASN A 608 -34.07 -36.57 1.38
C ASN A 608 -33.97 -35.28 0.55
N ASP A 609 -33.22 -34.29 1.01
CA ASP A 609 -32.98 -33.02 0.30
C ASP A 609 -31.57 -32.49 0.59
N ALA A 610 -30.63 -33.00 -0.18
CA ALA A 610 -29.23 -32.69 0.02
C ALA A 610 -28.78 -31.28 -0.42
N TYR A 611 -29.69 -30.50 -0.99
CA TYR A 611 -29.46 -29.11 -1.31
C TYR A 611 -30.11 -28.18 -0.27
N ASN A 612 -30.68 -28.75 0.79
CA ASN A 612 -31.27 -28.00 1.89
C ASN A 612 -30.18 -27.30 2.72
N ARG A 613 -30.22 -25.98 2.76
CA ARG A 613 -29.24 -25.16 3.51
C ARG A 613 -29.34 -25.35 5.02
N LEU A 614 -30.45 -25.90 5.55
CA LEU A 614 -30.54 -26.30 6.96
C LEU A 614 -29.49 -27.33 7.36
N LEU A 615 -28.90 -28.06 6.40
CA LEU A 615 -27.74 -28.94 6.66
C LEU A 615 -26.59 -28.20 7.37
N PHE A 616 -26.38 -26.91 7.08
CA PHE A 616 -25.38 -26.11 7.79
C PHE A 616 -25.78 -25.81 9.24
N THR A 617 -27.07 -25.53 9.49
CA THR A 617 -27.60 -25.31 10.84
C THR A 617 -27.55 -26.59 11.67
N TRP A 618 -27.90 -27.73 11.07
CA TRP A 618 -27.73 -29.04 11.67
C TRP A 618 -26.25 -29.33 11.99
N ALA A 619 -25.33 -29.05 11.06
CA ALA A 619 -23.90 -29.20 11.28
C ALA A 619 -23.41 -28.35 12.46
N ALA A 620 -23.81 -27.08 12.56
CA ALA A 620 -23.45 -26.23 13.70
C ALA A 620 -23.97 -26.79 15.04
N ALA A 621 -25.22 -27.26 15.06
CA ALA A 621 -25.83 -27.87 16.24
C ALA A 621 -25.10 -29.14 16.71
N ILE A 622 -24.56 -29.91 15.76
CA ILE A 622 -23.77 -31.12 16.00
C ILE A 622 -22.37 -30.76 16.51
N LEU A 623 -21.64 -29.89 15.81
CA LEU A 623 -20.24 -29.56 16.10
C LEU A 623 -20.06 -28.95 17.49
N VAL A 624 -20.97 -28.07 17.93
CA VAL A 624 -20.89 -27.45 19.26
C VAL A 624 -21.10 -28.44 20.40
N ARG A 625 -21.66 -29.63 20.12
CA ARG A 625 -21.98 -30.66 21.12
C ARG A 625 -20.92 -31.76 21.23
N TYR A 626 -19.88 -31.76 20.40
CA TYR A 626 -18.72 -32.66 20.51
C TYR A 626 -17.68 -32.17 21.54
N ASP A 627 -18.14 -31.71 22.71
CA ASP A 627 -17.33 -30.98 23.69
C ASP A 627 -16.23 -31.81 24.38
N ASN A 628 -16.29 -33.15 24.28
CA ASN A 628 -15.23 -34.04 24.77
C ASN A 628 -14.27 -34.51 23.66
N SER A 629 -14.43 -34.03 22.43
CA SER A 629 -13.49 -34.31 21.33
C SER A 629 -12.13 -33.63 21.55
N GLU A 630 -11.05 -34.30 21.15
CA GLU A 630 -9.70 -33.71 21.12
C GLU A 630 -9.65 -32.55 20.10
N ASP A 631 -10.42 -32.65 19.01
CA ASP A 631 -10.48 -31.65 17.92
C ASP A 631 -11.55 -30.56 18.15
N TYR A 632 -12.08 -30.41 19.37
CA TYR A 632 -13.21 -29.51 19.64
C TYR A 632 -12.92 -28.04 19.29
N GLY A 633 -11.66 -27.61 19.37
CA GLY A 633 -11.25 -26.26 18.94
C GLY A 633 -11.42 -26.04 17.43
N ASP A 634 -11.06 -27.05 16.62
CA ASP A 634 -11.20 -26.99 15.17
C ASP A 634 -12.66 -27.01 14.77
N MET A 635 -13.47 -27.84 15.43
CA MET A 635 -14.93 -27.85 15.27
C MET A 635 -15.55 -26.49 15.58
N CYS A 636 -15.15 -25.84 16.67
CA CYS A 636 -15.59 -24.48 17.00
C CYS A 636 -15.18 -23.45 15.93
N SER A 637 -14.02 -23.64 15.29
CA SER A 637 -13.56 -22.77 14.21
C SER A 637 -14.41 -22.96 12.94
N GLN A 638 -14.87 -24.19 12.66
CA GLN A 638 -15.83 -24.44 11.57
C GLN A 638 -17.18 -23.75 11.83
N ILE A 639 -17.65 -23.71 13.08
CA ILE A 639 -18.90 -23.00 13.44
C ILE A 639 -18.82 -21.51 13.07
N VAL A 640 -17.66 -20.88 13.21
CA VAL A 640 -17.47 -19.47 12.80
C VAL A 640 -17.66 -19.31 11.29
N ILE A 641 -17.15 -20.25 10.48
CA ILE A 641 -17.28 -20.24 9.01
C ILE A 641 -18.74 -20.36 8.58
N LEU A 642 -19.56 -21.09 9.33
CA LEU A 642 -21.00 -21.26 9.06
C LEU A 642 -21.81 -19.95 9.21
N GLY A 643 -21.26 -18.93 9.88
CA GLY A 643 -21.87 -17.59 9.96
C GLY A 643 -23.28 -17.62 10.54
N GLU A 644 -24.25 -17.02 9.82
CA GLU A 644 -25.65 -16.95 10.24
C GLU A 644 -26.29 -18.32 10.47
N TYR A 645 -25.82 -19.39 9.81
CA TYR A 645 -26.36 -20.75 9.98
C TYR A 645 -26.10 -21.34 11.36
N ALA A 646 -25.07 -20.86 12.05
CA ALA A 646 -24.74 -21.28 13.40
C ALA A 646 -25.53 -20.52 14.48
N VAL A 647 -26.11 -19.36 14.16
CA VAL A 647 -26.77 -18.52 15.17
C VAL A 647 -27.96 -19.21 15.84
N PRO A 648 -28.94 -19.81 15.12
CA PRO A 648 -30.10 -20.43 15.78
C PRO A 648 -29.78 -21.53 16.80
N PRO A 649 -28.87 -22.50 16.54
CA PRO A 649 -28.52 -23.51 17.55
C PRO A 649 -27.74 -22.94 18.73
N LEU A 650 -26.93 -21.89 18.53
CA LEU A 650 -26.23 -21.24 19.65
C LEU A 650 -27.18 -20.39 20.51
N GLU A 651 -28.17 -19.74 19.90
CA GLU A 651 -29.27 -19.06 20.60
C GLU A 651 -30.10 -20.06 21.42
N GLU A 652 -30.40 -21.24 20.85
CA GLU A 652 -31.12 -22.32 21.54
C GLU A 652 -30.37 -22.80 22.81
N ILE A 653 -29.05 -22.96 22.71
CA ILE A 653 -28.19 -23.35 23.84
C ILE A 653 -28.14 -22.25 24.89
N THR A 654 -27.89 -21.00 24.49
CA THR A 654 -27.77 -19.87 25.43
C THR A 654 -29.09 -19.51 26.10
N ALA A 655 -30.23 -19.66 25.41
CA ALA A 655 -31.56 -19.51 25.99
C ALA A 655 -31.91 -20.62 27.00
N SER A 656 -31.23 -21.77 26.92
CA SER A 656 -31.44 -22.93 27.80
C SER A 656 -30.35 -23.03 28.89
N GLU A 657 -29.90 -21.88 29.42
CA GLU A 657 -28.77 -21.79 30.36
C GLU A 657 -28.89 -22.76 31.54
N VAL A 658 -30.07 -22.89 32.14
CA VAL A 658 -30.30 -23.79 33.29
C VAL A 658 -30.04 -25.26 32.93
N TYR A 659 -30.38 -25.68 31.71
CA TYR A 659 -30.16 -27.04 31.23
C TYR A 659 -28.66 -27.30 30.99
N TYR A 660 -27.99 -26.42 30.25
CA TYR A 660 -26.58 -26.60 29.90
C TYR A 660 -25.59 -26.24 31.02
N ALA A 661 -26.02 -25.50 32.04
CA ALA A 661 -25.24 -25.28 33.26
C ALA A 661 -25.20 -26.52 34.18
N SER A 662 -26.03 -27.53 33.92
CA SER A 662 -26.11 -28.76 34.70
C SER A 662 -25.33 -29.93 34.06
N GLU A 663 -24.94 -30.92 34.88
CA GLU A 663 -24.42 -32.24 34.44
C GLU A 663 -23.25 -32.22 33.44
N GLY A 664 -22.25 -31.35 33.63
CA GLY A 664 -21.01 -31.39 32.83
C GLY A 664 -21.11 -30.76 31.43
N ARG A 665 -22.29 -30.29 31.01
CA ARG A 665 -22.54 -29.63 29.70
C ARG A 665 -22.06 -28.17 29.60
N GLY A 666 -21.43 -27.66 30.66
CA GLY A 666 -21.00 -26.25 30.72
C GLY A 666 -19.99 -25.84 29.65
N ARG A 667 -19.26 -26.79 29.05
CA ARG A 667 -18.35 -26.51 27.94
C ARG A 667 -19.09 -26.16 26.63
N ILE A 668 -20.25 -26.77 26.39
CA ILE A 668 -21.15 -26.47 25.27
C ILE A 668 -21.71 -25.05 25.44
N LEU A 669 -22.25 -24.73 26.63
CA LEU A 669 -22.78 -23.40 26.93
C LEU A 669 -21.70 -22.31 26.79
N LYS A 670 -20.52 -22.55 27.35
CA LYS A 670 -19.40 -21.60 27.27
C LYS A 670 -18.95 -21.37 25.83
N ALA A 671 -18.88 -22.43 25.00
CA ALA A 671 -18.56 -22.28 23.59
C ALA A 671 -19.62 -21.44 22.88
N ALA A 672 -20.92 -21.70 23.12
CA ALA A 672 -21.99 -20.93 22.51
C ALA A 672 -21.96 -19.44 22.91
N GLN A 673 -21.72 -19.13 24.20
CA GLN A 673 -21.58 -17.76 24.69
C GLN A 673 -20.37 -17.02 24.09
N VAL A 674 -19.30 -17.75 23.77
CA VAL A 674 -18.08 -17.18 23.16
C VAL A 674 -18.22 -17.00 21.65
N LEU A 675 -18.88 -17.95 20.98
CA LEU A 675 -19.02 -17.97 19.52
C LEU A 675 -20.12 -17.02 19.05
N LEU A 676 -21.27 -16.96 19.73
CA LEU A 676 -22.44 -16.20 19.28
C LEU A 676 -22.15 -14.71 19.04
N PRO A 677 -21.38 -13.98 19.88
CA PRO A 677 -21.04 -12.58 19.62
C PRO A 677 -20.09 -12.36 18.43
N ARG A 678 -19.49 -13.42 17.88
CA ARG A 678 -18.55 -13.37 16.76
C ARG A 678 -19.22 -13.61 15.40
N LEU A 679 -20.50 -13.99 15.41
CA LEU A 679 -21.26 -14.34 14.21
C LEU A 679 -22.06 -13.13 13.68
N PRO A 680 -22.30 -13.06 12.36
CA PRO A 680 -23.18 -12.04 11.79
C PRO A 680 -24.64 -12.25 12.23
N ASP A 681 -25.46 -11.23 12.06
CA ASP A 681 -26.90 -11.32 12.34
C ASP A 681 -27.59 -12.40 11.48
N CYS A 682 -28.52 -13.13 12.10
CA CYS A 682 -29.25 -14.22 11.44
C CYS A 682 -30.57 -13.76 10.81
N PRO A 683 -30.87 -14.14 9.56
CA PRO A 683 -32.18 -13.93 8.95
C PRO A 683 -33.32 -14.51 9.80
N ARG A 684 -34.46 -13.79 9.85
CA ARG A 684 -35.64 -14.23 10.61
C ARG A 684 -36.20 -15.57 10.13
N THR A 685 -36.21 -15.79 8.81
CA THR A 685 -36.68 -17.04 8.20
C THR A 685 -35.96 -18.25 8.75
N LEU A 686 -34.63 -18.18 8.83
CA LEU A 686 -33.80 -19.26 9.34
C LEU A 686 -34.05 -19.53 10.84
N ARG A 687 -34.23 -18.48 11.65
CA ARG A 687 -34.63 -18.62 13.06
C ARG A 687 -36.00 -19.30 13.19
N THR A 688 -36.96 -18.93 12.35
CA THR A 688 -38.32 -19.52 12.36
C THR A 688 -38.30 -20.99 11.94
N GLU A 689 -37.56 -21.33 10.87
CA GLU A 689 -37.39 -22.71 10.41
C GLU A 689 -36.77 -23.58 11.50
N TRP A 690 -35.67 -23.13 12.10
CA TRP A 690 -35.01 -23.83 13.20
C TRP A 690 -35.93 -24.01 14.40
N SER A 691 -36.63 -22.94 14.81
CA SER A 691 -37.59 -23.01 15.91
C SER A 691 -38.70 -24.02 15.63
N GLY A 692 -39.14 -24.14 14.38
CA GLY A 692 -40.08 -25.15 13.91
C GLY A 692 -39.58 -26.58 14.06
N GLU A 693 -38.32 -26.84 13.75
CA GLU A 693 -37.69 -28.15 13.94
C GLU A 693 -37.57 -28.50 15.44
N ILE A 694 -37.13 -27.55 16.26
CA ILE A 694 -37.00 -27.75 17.71
C ILE A 694 -38.36 -27.93 18.39
N ALA A 695 -39.39 -27.21 17.96
CA ALA A 695 -40.74 -27.38 18.47
C ALA A 695 -41.33 -28.76 18.13
N ARG A 696 -41.13 -29.22 16.88
CA ARG A 696 -41.49 -30.59 16.45
C ARG A 696 -40.83 -31.65 17.31
N ARG A 697 -39.54 -31.48 17.63
CA ARG A 697 -38.82 -32.37 18.56
C ARG A 697 -39.46 -32.42 19.95
N ARG A 698 -39.85 -31.26 20.47
CA ARG A 698 -40.43 -31.12 21.82
C ARG A 698 -41.91 -31.50 21.88
N GLY A 699 -42.52 -31.92 20.75
CA GLY A 699 -43.94 -32.23 20.67
C GLY A 699 -44.84 -31.01 20.85
N LEU A 700 -44.32 -29.82 20.56
CA LEU A 700 -45.05 -28.55 20.64
C LEU A 700 -45.52 -28.18 19.23
N GLU A 701 -46.83 -28.14 18.99
CA GLU A 701 -47.36 -27.50 17.78
C GLU A 701 -47.10 -25.99 17.90
N LEU A 702 -46.32 -25.43 16.98
CA LEU A 702 -46.23 -23.97 16.84
C LEU A 702 -47.53 -23.49 16.20
N GLU A 703 -48.28 -22.64 16.90
CA GLU A 703 -49.35 -21.89 16.24
C GLU A 703 -48.73 -20.99 15.15
N PRO A 704 -49.28 -20.98 13.93
CA PRO A 704 -48.75 -20.17 12.85
C PRO A 704 -49.03 -18.69 13.13
N GLY A 705 -48.04 -17.99 13.69
CA GLY A 705 -48.02 -16.52 13.82
C GLY A 705 -47.82 -16.04 15.26
N GLY A 706 -46.57 -15.80 15.65
CA GLY A 706 -46.17 -15.16 16.90
C GLY A 706 -44.73 -14.69 16.85
#